data_AF-A0A0A0HHR9-F1
#
_entry.id   AF-A0A0A0HHR9-F1
#
_cell.length_a   1.000
_cell.length_b   1.000
_cell.length_c   1.000
_cell.angle_alpha   90.00
_cell.angle_beta   90.00
_cell.angle_gamma   90.00
#
_symmetry.space_group_name_H-M   'P 1'
#
loop_
_entity.id
_entity.type
_entity.pdbx_description
1 polymer ?
#
loop_
_entity_poly.entity_id
_entity_poly.type
_entity_poly.pdbx_seq_one_letter_code
_entity_poly.pdbx_strand_id
1 'polypeptide(L)'
;MRPQSSFDAIIIGAGHNGLTAAAYLARAGRQVLVVEKNDWIGGAAVSRSLHEGWTYSNCSYVCSLLRREIVRDLDLPTYGLQVIPYEGGASFTPDGDYFAYYSDHHALQREMARHSPRDADAYPRYAQMILRQCRFIRPFLLRDAPDPASLRPRDLGEMAYMVKQAHGLGRKELAETLRFWTMSIGDLLDEHFESDLIKAHLAGSGIIGTGLGVYSPGTAYVLLHHYMGDIDGGIGAWGFARGGMGAISNALGAAFGAAGGTIHVGAGVAQILVKEGRVTGVALEDGTEYHAPVVASNMDVKRTFLNHVDRAALPEEFTRAVERFKIRGSSAKLNIALDRMPAFPAAPAHASFLRGDLHVTQSLWELERAYDDWKAGRWSARPYIDMLIPSQIDPTMAPPGSHMMTVFVQYAPYDLAADGQRSGQNWTDAARHALAETVLDQITIACPDIRERIQHMEVRSPLELETEVGLTEGNIFQGELTFDQLFFNRPVPGYSGYGSPIGGLYLCGSSAHPGGGVMAAPGGQRRPRHPAARMAPRAAQGLCGMSITRTFDAIVIGGGLNGLAAAGVLAQAGQSVCLLERAAHLGGMAAPDASGAPRMAHLLYNLSPLVRRELGLGARDWPFETVALPTVALSEDGRHVVTQGASVRFADGGTHPDAAAFAALFQRLTTYVALLRPLAETAPPGGAAPLLSPDRIKEIWRLGRMGLGLRRLGKPEMRRFLQTLLSNAYDLILDELPDGPLAGLLAADAVRGAAAGPRAPGTVFGLLYRMGHGGGARLPRGGMAAVIDAFAGAAGRAGAVIETGCGVARILTEQDRVTGVITDRGETLHTARVLSSGGARITAEMTGLAHFDIETTRRLRHIRARGTVAKINLTLDALPAIPGLPDDLLSARLVIAPSATYVEDAFNPSKYREISSHPVIEAVLPGQTDPAQRGARGHALSLIVSYAPVDLAGGWNAAARDALLQTTLETLTRYAPGLPQLVTGAEVIPPDRIEAETGAPGGHWHHAEMSLDQLLTLRPSIGIGRYRMGPSGLYLCGASAHPGGDLMGLAGRNAAHAALRGTS
;
A
#
# COMPACT_ATOMS: atom_id res chain seq x y z
N MET A 1 26.25 -15.44 -51.91
CA MET A 1 25.71 -16.52 -51.04
C MET A 1 24.77 -15.89 -50.02
N ARG A 2 23.77 -16.62 -49.52
CA ARG A 2 23.13 -16.27 -48.23
C ARG A 2 24.01 -16.87 -47.11
N PRO A 3 24.17 -16.21 -45.95
CA PRO A 3 24.79 -16.85 -44.78
C PRO A 3 23.91 -18.01 -44.27
N GLN A 4 24.47 -18.85 -43.40
CA GLN A 4 23.77 -20.00 -42.82
C GLN A 4 22.52 -19.55 -42.02
N SER A 5 21.41 -20.26 -42.22
CA SER A 5 20.19 -20.27 -41.38
C SER A 5 19.80 -18.93 -40.72
N SER A 6 19.45 -17.92 -41.53
CA SER A 6 18.82 -16.68 -41.06
C SER A 6 17.34 -16.91 -40.74
N PHE A 7 16.92 -16.67 -39.49
CA PHE A 7 15.51 -16.75 -39.07
C PHE A 7 14.80 -15.39 -39.21
N ASP A 8 13.46 -15.37 -39.30
CA ASP A 8 12.66 -14.14 -39.18
C ASP A 8 12.69 -13.60 -37.74
N ALA A 9 12.66 -14.50 -36.74
CA ALA A 9 12.66 -14.17 -35.32
C ALA A 9 13.33 -15.25 -34.47
N ILE A 10 13.96 -14.84 -33.37
CA ILE A 10 14.47 -15.74 -32.32
C ILE A 10 13.76 -15.45 -31.00
N ILE A 11 13.36 -16.49 -30.27
CA ILE A 11 12.77 -16.41 -28.93
C ILE A 11 13.76 -17.01 -27.93
N ILE A 12 14.11 -16.28 -26.87
CA ILE A 12 15.02 -16.74 -25.83
C ILE A 12 14.20 -17.24 -24.63
N GLY A 13 14.27 -18.53 -24.34
CA GLY A 13 13.59 -19.22 -23.24
C GLY A 13 12.24 -19.84 -23.66
N ALA A 14 12.14 -21.17 -23.58
CA ALA A 14 10.96 -21.97 -23.93
C ALA A 14 9.91 -22.07 -22.79
N GLY A 15 9.84 -21.07 -21.90
CA GLY A 15 8.71 -20.89 -20.99
C GLY A 15 7.38 -20.60 -21.72
N HIS A 16 6.26 -20.76 -21.03
CA HIS A 16 4.89 -20.67 -21.60
C HIS A 16 4.61 -19.39 -22.41
N ASN A 17 5.04 -18.21 -21.95
CA ASN A 17 4.82 -16.96 -22.70
C ASN A 17 5.64 -16.91 -24.01
N GLY A 18 6.90 -17.36 -23.97
CA GLY A 18 7.79 -17.44 -25.13
C GLY A 18 7.31 -18.46 -26.16
N LEU A 19 6.92 -19.67 -25.75
CA LEU A 19 6.30 -20.66 -26.64
C LEU A 19 5.00 -20.14 -27.28
N THR A 20 4.20 -19.36 -26.52
CA THR A 20 3.00 -18.70 -27.06
C THR A 20 3.36 -17.69 -28.15
N ALA A 21 4.33 -16.80 -27.90
CA ALA A 21 4.80 -15.84 -28.89
C ALA A 21 5.37 -16.55 -30.14
N ALA A 22 6.14 -17.62 -29.94
CA ALA A 22 6.69 -18.47 -31.00
C ALA A 22 5.57 -19.08 -31.87
N ALA A 23 4.54 -19.69 -31.26
CA ALA A 23 3.41 -20.31 -31.95
C ALA A 23 2.59 -19.28 -32.76
N TYR A 24 2.33 -18.08 -32.21
CA TYR A 24 1.65 -17.02 -32.95
C TYR A 24 2.49 -16.48 -34.12
N LEU A 25 3.81 -16.37 -33.98
CA LEU A 25 4.71 -15.93 -35.06
C LEU A 25 4.87 -16.98 -36.17
N ALA A 26 5.10 -18.24 -35.81
CA ALA A 26 5.19 -19.34 -36.78
C ALA A 26 3.90 -19.46 -37.61
N ARG A 27 2.74 -19.42 -36.94
CA ARG A 27 1.43 -19.43 -37.63
C ARG A 27 1.13 -18.15 -38.43
N ALA A 28 1.85 -17.05 -38.18
CA ALA A 28 1.85 -15.87 -39.05
C ALA A 28 2.80 -16.01 -40.26
N GLY A 29 3.34 -17.21 -40.52
CA GLY A 29 4.19 -17.52 -41.67
C GLY A 29 5.66 -17.12 -41.49
N ARG A 30 6.17 -17.15 -40.25
CA ARG A 30 7.56 -16.76 -39.92
C ARG A 30 8.44 -17.94 -39.61
N GLN A 31 9.69 -17.90 -40.06
CA GLN A 31 10.72 -18.85 -39.62
C GLN A 31 11.22 -18.44 -38.24
N VAL A 32 10.85 -19.21 -37.22
CA VAL A 32 11.12 -18.90 -35.82
C VAL A 32 11.96 -19.99 -35.17
N LEU A 33 13.02 -19.57 -34.47
CA LEU A 33 13.80 -20.40 -33.56
C LEU A 33 13.44 -20.06 -32.12
N VAL A 34 13.25 -21.07 -31.27
CA VAL A 34 13.28 -20.94 -29.80
C VAL A 34 14.59 -21.56 -29.32
N VAL A 35 15.35 -20.83 -28.50
CA VAL A 35 16.53 -21.36 -27.78
C VAL A 35 16.22 -21.46 -26.30
N GLU A 36 16.55 -22.58 -25.68
CA GLU A 36 16.29 -22.90 -24.27
C GLU A 36 17.56 -23.48 -23.64
N LYS A 37 17.95 -22.98 -22.46
CA LYS A 37 19.21 -23.37 -21.81
C LYS A 37 19.16 -24.79 -21.23
N ASN A 38 17.99 -25.25 -20.81
CA ASN A 38 17.79 -26.56 -20.22
C ASN A 38 17.56 -27.63 -21.31
N ASP A 39 17.67 -28.91 -20.95
CA ASP A 39 17.29 -30.04 -21.80
C ASP A 39 15.75 -30.25 -21.89
N TRP A 40 14.98 -29.52 -21.09
CA TRP A 40 13.50 -29.49 -21.10
C TRP A 40 12.93 -28.12 -21.50
N ILE A 41 11.67 -28.11 -21.95
CA ILE A 41 10.89 -26.89 -22.22
C ILE A 41 9.92 -26.55 -21.07
N GLY A 42 9.41 -25.33 -21.06
CA GLY A 42 8.34 -24.87 -20.16
C GLY A 42 8.78 -23.98 -18.99
N GLY A 43 10.08 -23.95 -18.66
CA GLY A 43 10.61 -23.15 -17.55
C GLY A 43 9.89 -23.47 -16.24
N ALA A 44 9.25 -22.47 -15.62
CA ALA A 44 8.49 -22.67 -14.38
C ALA A 44 7.20 -23.52 -14.53
N ALA A 45 6.74 -23.77 -15.76
CA ALA A 45 5.55 -24.58 -16.08
C ALA A 45 5.94 -25.95 -16.67
N VAL A 46 6.96 -26.61 -16.10
CA VAL A 46 7.43 -27.95 -16.50
C VAL A 46 6.94 -29.05 -15.54
N SER A 47 6.74 -30.26 -16.06
CA SER A 47 6.63 -31.50 -15.26
C SER A 47 7.94 -32.29 -15.38
N ARG A 48 8.55 -32.72 -14.26
CA ARG A 48 9.79 -33.51 -14.23
C ARG A 48 9.59 -34.81 -13.44
N SER A 49 10.27 -35.88 -13.85
CA SER A 49 10.36 -37.14 -13.09
C SER A 49 11.67 -37.13 -12.30
N LEU A 50 11.58 -36.82 -11.00
CA LEU A 50 12.76 -36.73 -10.10
C LEU A 50 12.94 -38.00 -9.24
N HIS A 51 11.93 -38.87 -9.21
CA HIS A 51 11.91 -40.14 -8.49
C HIS A 51 11.12 -41.16 -9.32
N GLU A 52 11.51 -42.43 -9.28
CA GLU A 52 11.02 -43.44 -10.23
C GLU A 52 9.49 -43.65 -10.12
N GLY A 53 8.75 -43.20 -11.14
CA GLY A 53 7.29 -43.33 -11.21
C GLY A 53 6.49 -42.12 -10.72
N TRP A 54 7.12 -41.08 -10.15
CA TRP A 54 6.45 -39.84 -9.74
C TRP A 54 6.73 -38.69 -10.70
N THR A 55 5.67 -38.05 -11.20
CA THR A 55 5.74 -36.85 -12.05
C THR A 55 5.41 -35.61 -11.23
N TYR A 56 6.39 -34.73 -11.05
CA TYR A 56 6.24 -33.49 -10.30
C TYR A 56 6.02 -32.30 -11.24
N SER A 57 4.91 -31.57 -11.08
CA SER A 57 4.79 -30.20 -11.59
C SER A 57 5.84 -29.34 -10.88
N ASN A 58 6.98 -29.06 -11.52
CA ASN A 58 8.23 -28.80 -10.78
C ASN A 58 8.19 -27.51 -9.96
N CYS A 59 7.77 -26.40 -10.59
CA CYS A 59 7.63 -25.10 -9.93
C CYS A 59 6.16 -24.72 -9.79
N SER A 60 5.53 -24.20 -10.87
CA SER A 60 4.09 -24.00 -10.90
C SER A 60 3.35 -25.33 -10.75
N TYR A 61 2.20 -25.31 -10.05
CA TYR A 61 1.48 -26.53 -9.64
C TYR A 61 -0.02 -26.53 -9.98
N VAL A 62 -0.62 -25.36 -10.21
CA VAL A 62 -2.04 -25.19 -10.58
C VAL A 62 -2.21 -24.17 -11.72
N CYS A 63 -3.29 -24.31 -12.47
CA CYS A 63 -3.69 -23.46 -13.59
C CYS A 63 -5.00 -22.72 -13.29
N SER A 64 -5.10 -21.46 -13.72
CA SER A 64 -6.33 -20.65 -13.70
C SER A 64 -6.23 -19.46 -14.67
N LEU A 65 -5.04 -18.87 -14.76
CA LEU A 65 -4.79 -17.65 -15.53
C LEU A 65 -4.54 -17.87 -17.04
N LEU A 66 -4.38 -19.12 -17.49
CA LEU A 66 -4.11 -19.44 -18.89
C LEU A 66 -5.29 -18.99 -19.75
N ARG A 67 -5.04 -18.01 -20.62
CA ARG A 67 -6.13 -17.31 -21.33
C ARG A 67 -6.88 -18.24 -22.26
N ARG A 68 -8.18 -18.45 -22.00
CA ARG A 68 -9.14 -19.13 -22.91
C ARG A 68 -9.08 -18.61 -24.34
N GLU A 69 -8.80 -17.31 -24.52
CA GLU A 69 -8.57 -16.71 -25.84
C GLU A 69 -7.38 -17.35 -26.57
N ILE A 70 -6.27 -17.62 -25.87
CA ILE A 70 -5.05 -18.25 -26.40
C ILE A 70 -5.22 -19.76 -26.55
N VAL A 71 -5.84 -20.43 -25.57
CA VAL A 71 -6.16 -21.88 -25.63
C VAL A 71 -6.96 -22.22 -26.89
N ARG A 72 -7.99 -21.43 -27.18
CA ARG A 72 -8.80 -21.57 -28.40
C ARG A 72 -8.06 -21.09 -29.64
N ASP A 73 -7.36 -19.95 -29.58
CA ASP A 73 -6.66 -19.44 -30.76
C ASP A 73 -5.54 -20.38 -31.23
N LEU A 74 -4.84 -21.10 -30.34
CA LEU A 74 -3.79 -22.06 -30.68
C LEU A 74 -4.26 -23.54 -30.73
N ASP A 75 -5.54 -23.79 -30.49
CA ASP A 75 -6.17 -25.12 -30.48
C ASP A 75 -5.48 -26.16 -29.57
N LEU A 76 -5.08 -25.73 -28.37
CA LEU A 76 -4.30 -26.55 -27.43
C LEU A 76 -4.94 -27.89 -27.02
N PRO A 77 -6.28 -28.07 -26.97
CA PRO A 77 -6.88 -29.38 -26.71
C PRO A 77 -6.53 -30.44 -27.77
N THR A 78 -6.33 -30.06 -29.03
CA THR A 78 -5.87 -30.96 -30.11
C THR A 78 -4.44 -31.47 -29.86
N TYR A 79 -3.65 -30.72 -29.08
CA TYR A 79 -2.31 -31.10 -28.62
C TYR A 79 -2.33 -31.72 -27.20
N GLY A 80 -3.49 -32.19 -26.75
CA GLY A 80 -3.65 -32.97 -25.51
C GLY A 80 -3.89 -32.16 -24.24
N LEU A 81 -3.98 -30.82 -24.29
CA LEU A 81 -4.20 -30.02 -23.09
C LEU A 81 -5.61 -30.27 -22.50
N GLN A 82 -5.64 -30.88 -21.31
CA GLN A 82 -6.82 -31.03 -20.47
C GLN A 82 -6.54 -30.35 -19.12
N VAL A 83 -7.42 -29.44 -18.70
CA VAL A 83 -7.37 -28.79 -17.38
C VAL A 83 -8.64 -29.16 -16.63
N ILE A 84 -8.49 -29.74 -15.43
CA ILE A 84 -9.61 -30.23 -14.61
C ILE A 84 -9.73 -29.29 -13.40
N PRO A 85 -10.86 -28.57 -13.20
CA PRO A 85 -11.04 -27.72 -12.04
C PRO A 85 -11.10 -28.54 -10.75
N TYR A 86 -10.63 -27.98 -9.63
CA TYR A 86 -10.86 -28.53 -8.30
C TYR A 86 -11.99 -27.75 -7.58
N GLU A 87 -12.74 -28.45 -6.72
CA GLU A 87 -14.09 -28.02 -6.31
C GLU A 87 -14.23 -27.62 -4.82
N GLY A 88 -13.11 -27.31 -4.17
CA GLY A 88 -13.05 -26.89 -2.76
C GLY A 88 -11.62 -26.76 -2.27
N GLY A 89 -11.45 -26.66 -0.96
CA GLY A 89 -10.16 -26.56 -0.25
C GLY A 89 -10.38 -26.51 1.26
N ALA A 90 -9.34 -26.47 2.09
CA ALA A 90 -9.51 -26.34 3.55
C ALA A 90 -8.31 -25.74 4.31
N SER A 91 -8.59 -25.01 5.39
CA SER A 91 -7.59 -24.66 6.42
C SER A 91 -7.81 -25.52 7.66
N PHE A 92 -6.78 -26.25 8.13
CA PHE A 92 -6.82 -27.06 9.36
C PHE A 92 -6.27 -26.30 10.56
N THR A 93 -6.67 -26.70 11.78
CA THR A 93 -6.23 -26.07 13.03
C THR A 93 -5.59 -27.08 14.02
N PRO A 94 -4.65 -26.65 14.89
CA PRO A 94 -3.92 -27.54 15.82
C PRO A 94 -4.78 -28.22 16.90
N ASP A 95 -6.00 -27.73 17.14
CA ASP A 95 -6.99 -28.33 18.03
C ASP A 95 -7.88 -29.39 17.34
N GLY A 96 -7.68 -29.63 16.04
CA GLY A 96 -8.33 -30.72 15.30
C GLY A 96 -9.62 -30.33 14.58
N ASP A 97 -9.89 -29.04 14.40
CA ASP A 97 -10.95 -28.54 13.51
C ASP A 97 -10.38 -28.14 12.13
N TYR A 98 -11.25 -27.69 11.24
CA TYR A 98 -10.95 -27.14 9.94
C TYR A 98 -11.96 -26.06 9.55
N PHE A 99 -11.66 -25.28 8.51
CA PHE A 99 -12.63 -24.53 7.72
C PHE A 99 -12.54 -25.00 6.27
N ALA A 100 -13.64 -25.50 5.70
CA ALA A 100 -13.68 -25.99 4.33
C ALA A 100 -14.30 -24.99 3.34
N TYR A 101 -13.63 -24.78 2.22
CA TYR A 101 -14.17 -24.12 1.04
C TYR A 101 -14.82 -25.14 0.09
N TYR A 102 -15.93 -24.74 -0.55
CA TYR A 102 -16.70 -25.57 -1.46
C TYR A 102 -17.18 -24.76 -2.67
N SER A 103 -17.24 -25.40 -3.84
CA SER A 103 -17.90 -24.85 -5.04
C SER A 103 -19.43 -24.72 -4.88
N ASP A 104 -20.07 -25.61 -4.12
CA ASP A 104 -21.49 -25.47 -3.76
C ASP A 104 -21.69 -24.33 -2.76
N HIS A 105 -22.43 -23.32 -3.19
CA HIS A 105 -22.77 -22.15 -2.38
C HIS A 105 -23.46 -22.53 -1.07
N HIS A 106 -24.31 -23.56 -1.05
CA HIS A 106 -25.03 -23.94 0.17
C HIS A 106 -24.16 -24.74 1.14
N ALA A 107 -23.23 -25.57 0.67
CA ALA A 107 -22.20 -26.20 1.49
C ALA A 107 -21.28 -25.15 2.13
N LEU A 108 -20.76 -24.22 1.33
CA LEU A 108 -19.95 -23.11 1.81
C LEU A 108 -20.70 -22.24 2.83
N GLN A 109 -21.98 -21.94 2.59
CA GLN A 109 -22.80 -21.16 3.54
C GLN A 109 -23.02 -21.89 4.87
N ARG A 110 -23.25 -23.21 4.85
CA ARG A 110 -23.37 -24.03 6.07
C ARG A 110 -22.06 -24.09 6.84
N GLU A 111 -20.94 -24.26 6.15
CA GLU A 111 -19.61 -24.35 6.74
C GLU A 111 -19.14 -23.00 7.30
N MET A 112 -19.39 -21.89 6.59
CA MET A 112 -19.19 -20.56 7.18
C MET A 112 -20.07 -20.33 8.41
N ALA A 113 -21.34 -20.76 8.39
CA ALA A 113 -22.24 -20.61 9.53
C ALA A 113 -21.85 -21.49 10.74
N ARG A 114 -21.03 -22.54 10.55
CA ARG A 114 -20.42 -23.33 11.62
C ARG A 114 -19.38 -22.53 12.41
N HIS A 115 -18.70 -21.59 11.75
CA HIS A 115 -17.66 -20.73 12.33
C HIS A 115 -18.19 -19.35 12.75
N SER A 116 -18.91 -18.65 11.86
CA SER A 116 -19.75 -17.50 12.21
C SER A 116 -20.98 -17.38 11.30
N PRO A 117 -22.20 -17.36 11.87
CA PRO A 117 -23.43 -17.00 11.13
C PRO A 117 -23.43 -15.59 10.53
N ARG A 118 -22.60 -14.66 11.03
CA ARG A 118 -22.48 -13.31 10.46
C ARG A 118 -21.61 -13.32 9.21
N ASP A 119 -20.52 -14.08 9.23
CA ASP A 119 -19.60 -14.23 8.10
C ASP A 119 -20.31 -14.91 6.92
N ALA A 120 -21.18 -15.88 7.21
CA ALA A 120 -22.06 -16.51 6.22
C ALA A 120 -23.07 -15.54 5.55
N ASP A 121 -23.53 -14.50 6.24
CA ASP A 121 -24.37 -13.42 5.67
C ASP A 121 -23.52 -12.35 4.95
N ALA A 122 -22.29 -12.13 5.40
CA ALA A 122 -21.37 -11.18 4.77
C ALA A 122 -20.76 -11.69 3.45
N TYR A 123 -20.47 -12.99 3.35
CA TYR A 123 -19.78 -13.58 2.22
C TYR A 123 -20.44 -13.32 0.85
N PRO A 124 -21.76 -13.40 0.65
CA PRO A 124 -22.40 -13.04 -0.62
C PRO A 124 -22.12 -11.60 -1.07
N ARG A 125 -21.96 -10.65 -0.12
CA ARG A 125 -21.64 -9.24 -0.40
C ARG A 125 -20.17 -9.09 -0.79
N TYR A 126 -19.27 -9.77 -0.09
CA TYR A 126 -17.84 -9.86 -0.41
C TYR A 126 -17.62 -10.47 -1.81
N ALA A 127 -18.20 -11.65 -2.09
CA ALA A 127 -18.07 -12.33 -3.38
C ALA A 127 -18.60 -11.47 -4.55
N GLN A 128 -19.73 -10.79 -4.38
CA GLN A 128 -20.23 -9.84 -5.39
C GLN A 128 -19.28 -8.66 -5.62
N MET A 129 -18.62 -8.14 -4.59
CA MET A 129 -17.61 -7.08 -4.72
C MET A 129 -16.40 -7.58 -5.53
N ILE A 130 -15.82 -8.73 -5.18
CA ILE A 130 -14.68 -9.29 -5.93
C ILE A 130 -15.05 -9.54 -7.39
N LEU A 131 -16.23 -10.12 -7.67
CA LEU A 131 -16.72 -10.34 -9.04
C LEU A 131 -16.90 -9.05 -9.85
N ARG A 132 -17.28 -7.91 -9.22
CA ARG A 132 -17.29 -6.60 -9.90
C ARG A 132 -15.88 -6.16 -10.31
N GLN A 133 -14.90 -6.33 -9.41
CA GLN A 133 -13.50 -5.95 -9.68
C GLN A 133 -12.88 -6.84 -10.76
N CYS A 134 -13.09 -8.16 -10.72
CA CYS A 134 -12.66 -9.10 -11.76
C CYS A 134 -13.25 -8.76 -13.14
N ARG A 135 -14.55 -8.41 -13.19
CA ARG A 135 -15.22 -7.95 -14.44
C ARG A 135 -14.67 -6.63 -14.95
N PHE A 136 -14.23 -5.72 -14.09
CA PHE A 136 -13.62 -4.45 -14.49
C PHE A 136 -12.18 -4.59 -14.97
N ILE A 137 -11.34 -5.43 -14.34
CA ILE A 137 -9.93 -5.59 -14.72
C ILE A 137 -9.74 -6.45 -15.98
N ARG A 138 -10.55 -7.50 -16.17
CA ARG A 138 -10.37 -8.51 -17.24
C ARG A 138 -10.17 -7.93 -18.67
N PRO A 139 -10.86 -6.85 -19.11
CA PRO A 139 -10.68 -6.27 -20.44
C PRO A 139 -9.32 -5.60 -20.70
N PHE A 140 -8.52 -5.30 -19.67
CA PHE A 140 -7.21 -4.62 -19.81
C PHE A 140 -6.02 -5.59 -19.93
N LEU A 141 -6.22 -6.87 -19.58
CA LEU A 141 -5.15 -7.87 -19.49
C LEU A 141 -4.61 -8.33 -20.87
N LEU A 142 -5.42 -8.22 -21.91
CA LEU A 142 -5.06 -8.49 -23.31
C LEU A 142 -4.99 -7.20 -24.16
N ARG A 143 -4.69 -6.07 -23.52
CA ARG A 143 -4.50 -4.77 -24.18
C ARG A 143 -3.13 -4.21 -23.81
N ASP A 144 -2.54 -3.49 -24.77
CA ASP A 144 -1.37 -2.65 -24.57
C ASP A 144 -1.60 -1.65 -23.43
N ALA A 145 -0.71 -1.61 -22.43
CA ALA A 145 -0.76 -0.57 -21.41
C ALA A 145 -0.26 0.78 -21.99
N PRO A 146 -1.09 1.84 -22.03
CA PRO A 146 -0.72 3.10 -22.66
C PRO A 146 0.33 3.87 -21.86
N ASP A 147 1.40 4.33 -22.52
CA ASP A 147 2.34 5.31 -21.95
C ASP A 147 1.66 6.69 -21.79
N PRO A 148 1.42 7.18 -20.57
CA PRO A 148 0.75 8.47 -20.37
C PRO A 148 1.60 9.67 -20.84
N ALA A 149 2.91 9.48 -21.06
CA ALA A 149 3.80 10.49 -21.64
C ALA A 149 3.80 10.50 -23.19
N SER A 150 3.04 9.61 -23.82
CA SER A 150 2.97 9.47 -25.27
C SER A 150 1.83 10.27 -25.89
N LEU A 151 2.06 10.73 -27.12
CA LEU A 151 1.06 11.34 -28.00
C LEU A 151 0.79 10.47 -29.24
N ARG A 152 1.28 9.22 -29.27
CA ARG A 152 1.01 8.28 -30.37
C ARG A 152 -0.50 7.96 -30.41
N PRO A 153 -1.14 7.90 -31.60
CA PRO A 153 -2.58 7.63 -31.69
C PRO A 153 -3.06 6.34 -31.01
N ARG A 154 -2.20 5.31 -30.94
CA ARG A 154 -2.41 4.10 -30.13
C ARG A 154 -2.64 4.45 -28.66
N ASP A 155 -1.67 5.10 -28.03
CA ASP A 155 -1.64 5.31 -26.59
C ASP A 155 -2.77 6.29 -26.17
N LEU A 156 -3.09 7.27 -27.02
CA LEU A 156 -4.27 8.14 -26.85
C LEU A 156 -5.60 7.37 -26.97
N GLY A 157 -5.71 6.40 -27.88
CA GLY A 157 -6.89 5.56 -28.05
C GLY A 157 -7.11 4.59 -26.89
N GLU A 158 -6.04 4.00 -26.36
CA GLU A 158 -6.08 3.14 -25.17
C GLU A 158 -6.39 3.95 -23.89
N MET A 159 -5.83 5.16 -23.73
CA MET A 159 -6.24 6.06 -22.64
C MET A 159 -7.72 6.44 -22.75
N ALA A 160 -8.24 6.73 -23.96
CA ALA A 160 -9.65 7.00 -24.17
C ALA A 160 -10.54 5.78 -23.85
N TYR A 161 -10.06 4.56 -24.12
CA TYR A 161 -10.72 3.32 -23.70
C TYR A 161 -10.78 3.21 -22.17
N MET A 162 -9.66 3.38 -21.47
CA MET A 162 -9.60 3.35 -19.99
C MET A 162 -10.54 4.39 -19.36
N VAL A 163 -10.48 5.64 -19.81
CA VAL A 163 -11.33 6.74 -19.33
C VAL A 163 -12.81 6.45 -19.60
N LYS A 164 -13.16 5.87 -20.76
CA LYS A 164 -14.53 5.44 -21.07
C LYS A 164 -15.03 4.36 -20.11
N GLN A 165 -14.21 3.34 -19.80
CA GLN A 165 -14.61 2.26 -18.87
C GLN A 165 -14.76 2.78 -17.44
N ALA A 166 -13.80 3.56 -16.95
CA ALA A 166 -13.89 4.21 -15.63
C ALA A 166 -15.12 5.14 -15.50
N HIS A 167 -15.48 5.85 -16.58
CA HIS A 167 -16.71 6.63 -16.67
C HIS A 167 -17.99 5.80 -16.85
N GLY A 168 -17.88 4.50 -17.13
CA GLY A 168 -18.98 3.55 -17.22
C GLY A 168 -19.42 3.01 -15.86
N LEU A 169 -18.49 2.83 -14.92
CA LEU A 169 -18.78 2.43 -13.53
C LEU A 169 -19.70 3.41 -12.78
N GLY A 170 -19.63 4.71 -13.12
CA GLY A 170 -20.20 5.76 -12.29
C GLY A 170 -19.26 6.13 -11.12
N ARG A 171 -19.63 7.16 -10.35
CA ARG A 171 -18.72 7.76 -9.35
C ARG A 171 -18.57 6.96 -8.05
N LYS A 172 -19.58 6.17 -7.68
CA LYS A 172 -19.56 5.34 -6.46
C LYS A 172 -18.62 4.15 -6.66
N GLU A 173 -18.95 3.26 -7.58
CA GLU A 173 -18.11 2.13 -7.96
C GLU A 173 -16.68 2.53 -8.40
N LEU A 174 -16.46 3.66 -9.09
CA LEU A 174 -15.10 4.11 -9.39
C LEU A 174 -14.30 4.46 -8.13
N ALA A 175 -14.91 5.12 -7.13
CA ALA A 175 -14.25 5.40 -5.86
C ALA A 175 -14.02 4.14 -5.05
N GLU A 176 -14.92 3.15 -5.12
CA GLU A 176 -14.80 1.85 -4.48
C GLU A 176 -13.70 1.00 -5.12
N THR A 177 -13.59 0.97 -6.45
CA THR A 177 -12.48 0.34 -7.18
C THR A 177 -11.14 0.99 -6.86
N LEU A 178 -11.06 2.33 -6.81
CA LEU A 178 -9.82 3.02 -6.41
C LEU A 178 -9.42 2.67 -4.97
N ARG A 179 -10.37 2.72 -4.03
CA ARG A 179 -10.15 2.33 -2.62
C ARG A 179 -9.68 0.88 -2.52
N PHE A 180 -10.39 -0.05 -3.14
CA PHE A 180 -10.07 -1.49 -3.16
C PHE A 180 -8.70 -1.75 -3.80
N TRP A 181 -8.27 -0.98 -4.81
CA TRP A 181 -6.94 -1.10 -5.40
C TRP A 181 -5.81 -0.56 -4.51
N THR A 182 -6.03 0.43 -3.66
CA THR A 182 -5.00 0.96 -2.73
C THR A 182 -5.12 0.45 -1.29
N MET A 183 -5.99 -0.52 -1.04
CA MET A 183 -6.28 -1.12 0.28
C MET A 183 -5.48 -2.42 0.50
N SER A 184 -5.25 -2.79 1.76
CA SER A 184 -4.67 -4.08 2.12
C SER A 184 -5.72 -5.19 2.13
N ILE A 185 -5.33 -6.45 1.92
CA ILE A 185 -6.27 -7.58 2.00
C ILE A 185 -6.77 -7.79 3.45
N GLY A 186 -5.91 -7.55 4.45
CA GLY A 186 -6.28 -7.62 5.85
C GLY A 186 -7.39 -6.62 6.23
N ASP A 187 -7.21 -5.33 5.92
CA ASP A 187 -8.23 -4.31 6.21
C ASP A 187 -9.54 -4.57 5.44
N LEU A 188 -9.47 -5.13 4.23
CA LEU A 188 -10.64 -5.50 3.46
C LEU A 188 -11.43 -6.65 4.12
N LEU A 189 -10.73 -7.63 4.69
CA LEU A 189 -11.37 -8.78 5.35
C LEU A 189 -11.92 -8.39 6.73
N ASP A 190 -11.23 -7.52 7.48
CA ASP A 190 -11.74 -6.91 8.72
C ASP A 190 -13.00 -6.03 8.53
N GLU A 191 -13.31 -5.63 7.28
CA GLU A 191 -14.56 -4.93 6.92
C GLU A 191 -15.77 -5.84 6.61
N HIS A 192 -15.54 -7.16 6.56
CA HIS A 192 -16.55 -8.13 6.13
C HIS A 192 -16.70 -9.34 7.06
N PHE A 193 -15.65 -9.75 7.78
CA PHE A 193 -15.63 -11.00 8.54
C PHE A 193 -15.13 -10.81 9.98
N GLU A 194 -15.62 -11.65 10.91
CA GLU A 194 -15.18 -11.67 12.31
C GLU A 194 -14.32 -12.90 12.67
N SER A 195 -14.45 -14.03 11.95
CA SER A 195 -13.64 -15.24 12.17
C SER A 195 -12.25 -15.12 11.56
N ASP A 196 -11.20 -15.14 12.38
CA ASP A 196 -9.81 -15.04 11.93
C ASP A 196 -9.39 -16.21 11.03
N LEU A 197 -9.97 -17.41 11.20
CA LEU A 197 -9.71 -18.58 10.34
C LEU A 197 -10.26 -18.37 8.92
N ILE A 198 -11.47 -17.81 8.80
CA ILE A 198 -12.06 -17.45 7.49
C ILE A 198 -11.23 -16.35 6.83
N LYS A 199 -10.80 -15.33 7.59
CA LYS A 199 -9.90 -14.29 7.07
C LYS A 199 -8.57 -14.87 6.58
N ALA A 200 -7.93 -15.73 7.37
CA ALA A 200 -6.64 -16.34 7.02
C ALA A 200 -6.72 -17.14 5.71
N HIS A 201 -7.77 -17.97 5.58
CA HIS A 201 -8.05 -18.72 4.36
C HIS A 201 -8.23 -17.80 3.13
N LEU A 202 -9.05 -16.75 3.26
CA LEU A 202 -9.30 -15.81 2.16
C LEU A 202 -8.10 -14.89 1.82
N ALA A 203 -7.14 -14.73 2.74
CA ALA A 203 -6.02 -13.80 2.59
C ALA A 203 -4.83 -14.33 1.78
N GLY A 204 -4.63 -15.66 1.67
CA GLY A 204 -3.48 -16.26 0.97
C GLY A 204 -3.32 -15.76 -0.47
N SER A 205 -4.42 -15.76 -1.23
CA SER A 205 -4.50 -15.18 -2.58
C SER A 205 -4.14 -13.67 -2.67
N GLY A 206 -4.09 -12.94 -1.55
CA GLY A 206 -3.66 -11.55 -1.48
C GLY A 206 -2.16 -11.34 -1.31
N ILE A 207 -1.37 -12.40 -1.05
CA ILE A 207 0.07 -12.29 -0.74
C ILE A 207 1.00 -13.18 -1.59
N ILE A 208 0.50 -14.32 -2.10
CA ILE A 208 1.26 -15.29 -2.91
C ILE A 208 2.12 -14.58 -3.97
N GLY A 209 3.44 -14.86 -3.98
CA GLY A 209 4.38 -14.39 -4.99
C GLY A 209 4.81 -12.92 -4.91
N THR A 210 4.50 -12.21 -3.82
CA THR A 210 4.85 -10.79 -3.63
C THR A 210 5.73 -10.54 -2.39
N GLY A 211 6.45 -9.42 -2.37
CA GLY A 211 7.25 -8.97 -1.22
C GLY A 211 6.46 -8.17 -0.18
N LEU A 212 5.20 -8.55 0.10
CA LEU A 212 4.22 -7.78 0.88
C LEU A 212 3.49 -8.63 1.93
N GLY A 213 3.20 -8.06 3.10
CA GLY A 213 2.35 -8.63 4.15
C GLY A 213 0.85 -8.38 3.92
N VAL A 214 -0.02 -9.12 4.61
CA VAL A 214 -1.49 -9.00 4.46
C VAL A 214 -2.04 -7.61 4.77
N TYR A 215 -1.40 -6.85 5.66
CA TYR A 215 -1.77 -5.46 5.96
C TYR A 215 -1.02 -4.42 5.11
N SER A 216 -0.21 -4.83 4.14
CA SER A 216 0.45 -3.91 3.20
C SER A 216 -0.55 -3.32 2.19
N PRO A 217 -0.62 -1.98 1.99
CA PRO A 217 -1.48 -1.36 0.99
C PRO A 217 -1.26 -1.91 -0.43
N GLY A 218 -2.35 -2.31 -1.09
CA GLY A 218 -2.35 -2.87 -2.44
C GLY A 218 -2.55 -4.39 -2.52
N THR A 219 -2.43 -5.15 -1.42
CA THR A 219 -2.65 -6.62 -1.44
C THR A 219 -4.09 -7.02 -1.75
N ALA A 220 -5.08 -6.14 -1.54
CA ALA A 220 -6.44 -6.36 -2.04
C ALA A 220 -6.52 -6.38 -3.59
N TYR A 221 -5.59 -5.72 -4.30
CA TYR A 221 -5.45 -5.86 -5.75
C TYR A 221 -4.70 -7.15 -6.15
N VAL A 222 -3.73 -7.61 -5.34
CA VAL A 222 -3.02 -8.89 -5.57
C VAL A 222 -4.01 -10.07 -5.56
N LEU A 223 -5.05 -10.02 -4.72
CA LEU A 223 -6.18 -10.94 -4.77
C LEU A 223 -6.76 -11.10 -6.19
N LEU A 224 -6.88 -10.00 -6.96
CA LEU A 224 -7.39 -10.07 -8.33
C LEU A 224 -6.48 -10.88 -9.25
N HIS A 225 -5.17 -10.91 -9.03
CA HIS A 225 -4.27 -11.76 -9.82
C HIS A 225 -4.52 -13.25 -9.61
N HIS A 226 -5.16 -13.65 -8.52
CA HIS A 226 -5.57 -15.04 -8.29
C HIS A 226 -7.06 -15.29 -8.61
N TYR A 227 -7.90 -14.25 -8.70
CA TYR A 227 -9.34 -14.33 -8.99
C TYR A 227 -9.74 -13.89 -10.42
N MET A 228 -8.82 -13.40 -11.24
CA MET A 228 -9.09 -12.97 -12.64
C MET A 228 -9.00 -14.10 -13.69
N GLY A 229 -8.64 -15.32 -13.26
CA GLY A 229 -8.60 -16.52 -14.09
C GLY A 229 -9.99 -17.06 -14.45
N ASP A 230 -10.03 -18.08 -15.30
CA ASP A 230 -11.26 -18.62 -15.89
C ASP A 230 -11.04 -20.04 -16.44
N ILE A 231 -11.69 -21.05 -15.84
CA ILE A 231 -11.74 -22.43 -16.36
C ILE A 231 -13.17 -22.70 -16.84
N ASP A 232 -13.31 -22.98 -18.14
CA ASP A 232 -14.56 -23.25 -18.89
C ASP A 232 -15.72 -22.24 -18.77
N GLY A 233 -15.54 -21.14 -18.04
CA GLY A 233 -16.54 -20.11 -17.73
C GLY A 233 -16.61 -19.76 -16.24
N GLY A 234 -16.00 -20.58 -15.37
CA GLY A 234 -15.87 -20.34 -13.94
C GLY A 234 -14.81 -19.28 -13.65
N ILE A 235 -15.23 -18.03 -13.47
CA ILE A 235 -14.36 -16.91 -13.07
C ILE A 235 -13.78 -17.19 -11.67
N GLY A 236 -12.45 -17.18 -11.55
CA GLY A 236 -11.73 -17.48 -10.31
C GLY A 236 -11.58 -18.97 -10.00
N ALA A 237 -12.00 -19.87 -10.91
CA ALA A 237 -11.76 -21.30 -10.75
C ALA A 237 -10.27 -21.66 -10.95
N TRP A 238 -9.79 -22.62 -10.19
CA TRP A 238 -8.44 -23.21 -10.28
C TRP A 238 -8.53 -24.70 -10.61
N GLY A 239 -7.48 -25.24 -11.21
CA GLY A 239 -7.49 -26.61 -11.71
C GLY A 239 -6.11 -27.15 -12.09
N PHE A 240 -6.05 -28.47 -12.27
CA PHE A 240 -4.83 -29.20 -12.60
C PHE A 240 -4.77 -29.48 -14.10
N ALA A 241 -3.62 -29.21 -14.72
CA ALA A 241 -3.31 -29.73 -16.04
C ALA A 241 -2.98 -31.22 -15.93
N ARG A 242 -3.61 -32.05 -16.76
CA ARG A 242 -3.39 -33.50 -16.78
C ARG A 242 -1.99 -33.83 -17.32
N GLY A 243 -1.23 -34.67 -16.63
CA GLY A 243 0.23 -34.81 -16.79
C GLY A 243 1.06 -33.77 -16.01
N GLY A 244 0.42 -33.03 -15.10
CA GLY A 244 1.01 -31.88 -14.42
C GLY A 244 1.20 -30.66 -15.32
N MET A 245 1.78 -29.60 -14.77
CA MET A 245 1.85 -28.29 -15.44
C MET A 245 2.66 -28.29 -16.75
N GLY A 246 3.58 -29.26 -16.92
CA GLY A 246 4.29 -29.49 -18.18
C GLY A 246 3.39 -29.71 -19.40
N ALA A 247 2.16 -30.20 -19.21
CA ALA A 247 1.22 -30.41 -20.31
C ALA A 247 0.82 -29.09 -21.02
N ILE A 248 0.81 -27.95 -20.31
CA ILE A 248 0.56 -26.63 -20.91
C ILE A 248 1.70 -26.27 -21.86
N SER A 249 2.95 -26.40 -21.39
CA SER A 249 4.15 -26.10 -22.18
C SER A 249 4.35 -27.07 -23.33
N ASN A 250 4.06 -28.36 -23.14
CA ASN A 250 4.11 -29.38 -24.18
C ASN A 250 3.06 -29.13 -25.27
N ALA A 251 1.82 -28.78 -24.92
CA ALA A 251 0.80 -28.42 -25.90
C ALA A 251 1.16 -27.15 -26.70
N LEU A 252 1.74 -26.13 -26.04
CA LEU A 252 2.25 -24.92 -26.70
C LEU A 252 3.43 -25.23 -27.64
N GLY A 253 4.37 -26.07 -27.20
CA GLY A 253 5.51 -26.52 -28.02
C GLY A 253 5.08 -27.36 -29.22
N ALA A 254 4.10 -28.25 -29.05
CA ALA A 254 3.53 -29.04 -30.14
C ALA A 254 2.78 -28.16 -31.16
N ALA A 255 1.97 -27.19 -30.70
CA ALA A 255 1.32 -26.20 -31.57
C ALA A 255 2.33 -25.33 -32.34
N PHE A 256 3.48 -25.01 -31.73
CA PHE A 256 4.58 -24.30 -32.40
C PHE A 256 5.28 -25.18 -33.45
N GLY A 257 5.62 -26.43 -33.13
CA GLY A 257 6.24 -27.38 -34.06
C GLY A 257 5.32 -27.70 -35.25
N ALA A 258 4.02 -27.89 -35.01
CA ALA A 258 3.02 -28.08 -36.06
C ALA A 258 2.85 -26.85 -36.97
N ALA A 259 3.21 -25.65 -36.51
CA ALA A 259 3.28 -24.44 -37.31
C ALA A 259 4.63 -24.26 -38.06
N GLY A 260 5.53 -25.25 -38.01
CA GLY A 260 6.84 -25.23 -38.69
C GLY A 260 7.95 -24.53 -37.89
N GLY A 261 7.78 -24.36 -36.58
CA GLY A 261 8.79 -23.77 -35.69
C GLY A 261 9.86 -24.75 -35.20
N THR A 262 11.06 -24.23 -34.91
CA THR A 262 12.21 -25.01 -34.39
C THR A 262 12.49 -24.66 -32.93
N ILE A 263 12.67 -25.67 -32.07
CA ILE A 263 13.19 -25.50 -30.70
C ILE A 263 14.59 -26.13 -30.62
N HIS A 264 15.54 -25.42 -30.00
CA HIS A 264 16.85 -25.94 -29.63
C HIS A 264 16.97 -25.90 -28.09
N VAL A 265 17.10 -27.07 -27.47
CA VAL A 265 17.32 -27.28 -26.02
C VAL A 265 18.81 -27.47 -25.73
N GLY A 266 19.26 -27.20 -24.50
CA GLY A 266 20.69 -27.11 -24.15
C GLY A 266 21.40 -25.89 -24.75
N ALA A 267 20.64 -24.95 -25.30
CA ALA A 267 21.09 -23.77 -26.03
C ALA A 267 21.04 -22.53 -25.13
N GLY A 268 21.91 -22.48 -24.11
CA GLY A 268 22.07 -21.31 -23.25
C GLY A 268 22.54 -20.09 -24.05
N VAL A 269 21.89 -18.95 -23.91
CA VAL A 269 22.29 -17.70 -24.58
C VAL A 269 23.32 -16.98 -23.73
N ALA A 270 24.53 -16.82 -24.24
CA ALA A 270 25.54 -15.97 -23.63
C ALA A 270 25.20 -14.48 -23.86
N GLN A 271 24.97 -14.09 -25.12
CA GLN A 271 24.85 -12.68 -25.51
C GLN A 271 23.77 -12.45 -26.57
N ILE A 272 23.00 -11.37 -26.43
CA ILE A 272 22.13 -10.82 -27.46
C ILE A 272 22.97 -9.88 -28.34
N LEU A 273 23.05 -10.18 -29.62
CA LEU A 273 23.93 -9.48 -30.56
C LEU A 273 23.29 -8.17 -31.03
N VAL A 274 24.00 -7.06 -30.84
CA VAL A 274 23.50 -5.70 -31.13
C VAL A 274 24.48 -4.96 -32.04
N LYS A 275 23.97 -4.34 -33.10
CA LYS A 275 24.72 -3.47 -34.01
C LYS A 275 23.90 -2.22 -34.35
N GLU A 276 24.52 -1.04 -34.31
CA GLU A 276 23.89 0.24 -34.69
C GLU A 276 22.54 0.49 -33.97
N GLY A 277 22.45 0.10 -32.69
CA GLY A 277 21.23 0.24 -31.88
C GLY A 277 20.10 -0.73 -32.25
N ARG A 278 20.38 -1.79 -33.01
CA ARG A 278 19.44 -2.82 -33.44
C ARG A 278 19.93 -4.22 -33.10
N VAL A 279 19.01 -5.16 -32.85
CA VAL A 279 19.38 -6.56 -32.66
C VAL A 279 19.71 -7.23 -34.00
N THR A 280 20.68 -8.13 -34.00
CA THR A 280 21.13 -8.91 -35.17
C THR A 280 21.11 -10.42 -34.94
N GLY A 281 20.92 -10.89 -33.70
CA GLY A 281 20.90 -12.31 -33.37
C GLY A 281 21.15 -12.59 -31.89
N VAL A 282 21.55 -13.82 -31.59
CA VAL A 282 22.07 -14.26 -30.29
C VAL A 282 23.33 -15.12 -30.51
N ALA A 283 24.26 -15.05 -29.57
CA ALA A 283 25.36 -15.99 -29.41
C ALA A 283 25.08 -16.89 -28.20
N LEU A 284 25.29 -18.20 -28.38
CA LEU A 284 25.12 -19.21 -27.33
C LEU A 284 26.40 -19.37 -26.49
N GLU A 285 26.26 -20.05 -25.36
CA GLU A 285 27.34 -20.37 -24.41
C GLU A 285 28.43 -21.29 -25.00
N ASP A 286 28.12 -22.03 -26.08
CA ASP A 286 29.10 -22.81 -26.87
C ASP A 286 29.81 -21.99 -27.97
N GLY A 287 29.42 -20.73 -28.17
CA GLY A 287 29.90 -19.86 -29.24
C GLY A 287 29.12 -19.92 -30.55
N THR A 288 28.04 -20.71 -30.64
CA THR A 288 27.18 -20.77 -31.83
C THR A 288 26.35 -19.48 -31.97
N GLU A 289 26.43 -18.81 -33.13
CA GLU A 289 25.60 -17.64 -33.44
C GLU A 289 24.36 -17.98 -34.29
N TYR A 290 23.20 -17.41 -33.92
CA TYR A 290 21.98 -17.44 -34.71
C TYR A 290 21.51 -16.02 -35.02
N HIS A 291 21.25 -15.73 -36.30
CA HIS A 291 20.89 -14.38 -36.76
C HIS A 291 19.39 -14.24 -37.07
N ALA A 292 18.80 -13.14 -36.58
CA ALA A 292 17.44 -12.70 -36.92
C ALA A 292 17.29 -11.17 -36.75
N PRO A 293 16.41 -10.52 -37.54
CA PRO A 293 16.11 -9.08 -37.41
C PRO A 293 15.17 -8.74 -36.24
N VAL A 294 14.65 -9.76 -35.55
CA VAL A 294 13.76 -9.67 -34.38
C VAL A 294 14.21 -10.69 -33.34
N VAL A 295 14.30 -10.28 -32.08
CA VAL A 295 14.53 -11.16 -30.94
C VAL A 295 13.52 -10.82 -29.84
N ALA A 296 12.91 -11.84 -29.23
CA ALA A 296 12.05 -11.67 -28.06
C ALA A 296 12.58 -12.48 -26.88
N SER A 297 12.92 -11.82 -25.78
CA SER A 297 13.34 -12.48 -24.55
C SER A 297 12.14 -12.86 -23.68
N ASN A 298 12.07 -14.12 -23.25
CA ASN A 298 11.13 -14.65 -22.27
C ASN A 298 11.74 -14.70 -20.86
N MET A 299 13.03 -14.35 -20.73
CA MET A 299 13.68 -14.08 -19.44
C MET A 299 13.08 -12.83 -18.80
N ASP A 300 13.33 -12.63 -17.51
CA ASP A 300 12.96 -11.39 -16.82
C ASP A 300 13.76 -10.17 -17.34
N VAL A 301 13.34 -8.98 -16.93
CA VAL A 301 13.93 -7.71 -17.37
C VAL A 301 15.38 -7.52 -16.89
N LYS A 302 15.74 -7.93 -15.67
CA LYS A 302 17.13 -7.81 -15.16
C LYS A 302 18.05 -8.73 -15.97
N ARG A 303 17.72 -10.02 -16.03
CA ARG A 303 18.53 -11.01 -16.75
C ARG A 303 18.70 -10.64 -18.23
N THR A 304 17.63 -10.19 -18.89
CA THR A 304 17.68 -9.77 -20.30
C THR A 304 18.67 -8.63 -20.54
N PHE A 305 18.65 -7.56 -19.74
CA PHE A 305 19.38 -6.32 -20.04
C PHE A 305 20.66 -6.08 -19.24
N LEU A 306 20.85 -6.76 -18.11
CA LEU A 306 22.04 -6.61 -17.26
C LEU A 306 23.05 -7.75 -17.48
N ASN A 307 22.59 -8.94 -17.89
CA ASN A 307 23.45 -10.12 -18.04
C ASN A 307 23.75 -10.45 -19.51
N HIS A 308 22.75 -10.32 -20.39
CA HIS A 308 22.84 -10.79 -21.78
C HIS A 308 22.90 -9.66 -22.85
N VAL A 309 22.94 -8.39 -22.44
CA VAL A 309 23.13 -7.24 -23.34
C VAL A 309 24.31 -6.42 -22.84
N ASP A 310 25.17 -5.96 -23.76
CA ASP A 310 26.25 -5.02 -23.42
C ASP A 310 25.67 -3.70 -22.89
N ARG A 311 26.11 -3.25 -21.70
CA ARG A 311 25.70 -1.98 -21.10
C ARG A 311 25.91 -0.80 -22.06
N ALA A 312 26.95 -0.82 -22.88
CA ALA A 312 27.24 0.23 -23.86
C ALA A 312 26.18 0.35 -24.98
N ALA A 313 25.37 -0.70 -25.20
CA ALA A 313 24.25 -0.68 -26.13
C ALA A 313 22.94 -0.13 -25.53
N LEU A 314 22.92 0.19 -24.22
CA LEU A 314 21.72 0.62 -23.49
C LEU A 314 21.82 2.09 -23.05
N PRO A 315 20.73 2.88 -23.12
CA PRO A 315 20.68 4.20 -22.50
C PRO A 315 20.78 4.07 -20.98
N GLU A 316 21.75 4.75 -20.37
CA GLU A 316 22.03 4.70 -18.94
C GLU A 316 20.82 5.03 -18.03
N GLU A 317 19.84 5.84 -18.47
CA GLU A 317 18.57 6.01 -17.72
C GLU A 317 17.71 4.73 -17.72
N PHE A 318 17.66 4.00 -18.83
CA PHE A 318 16.98 2.71 -18.91
C PHE A 318 17.68 1.65 -18.07
N THR A 319 19.01 1.57 -18.14
CA THR A 319 19.80 0.60 -17.35
C THR A 319 19.53 0.77 -15.85
N ARG A 320 19.59 2.00 -15.32
CA ARG A 320 19.25 2.27 -13.91
C ARG A 320 17.79 1.98 -13.53
N ALA A 321 16.86 2.13 -14.47
CA ALA A 321 15.46 1.75 -14.25
C ALA A 321 15.28 0.22 -14.17
N VAL A 322 16.12 -0.56 -14.87
CA VAL A 322 16.13 -2.03 -14.80
C VAL A 322 16.84 -2.52 -13.53
N GLU A 323 17.96 -1.90 -13.16
CA GLU A 323 18.68 -2.19 -11.90
C GLU A 323 17.75 -2.06 -10.67
N ARG A 324 16.97 -0.98 -10.63
CA ARG A 324 16.01 -0.65 -9.55
C ARG A 324 14.65 -1.36 -9.65
N PHE A 325 14.41 -2.18 -10.68
CA PHE A 325 13.14 -2.92 -10.79
C PHE A 325 13.09 -4.06 -9.77
N LYS A 326 12.08 -4.09 -8.90
CA LYS A 326 12.00 -5.03 -7.77
C LYS A 326 11.52 -6.41 -8.26
N ILE A 327 12.35 -7.45 -8.07
CA ILE A 327 12.06 -8.84 -8.42
C ILE A 327 12.14 -9.71 -7.16
N ARG A 328 11.61 -9.26 -6.02
CA ARG A 328 11.98 -9.82 -4.71
C ARG A 328 11.52 -11.26 -4.50
N GLY A 329 12.46 -12.14 -4.18
CA GLY A 329 12.17 -13.54 -3.82
C GLY A 329 11.46 -13.69 -2.50
N SER A 330 10.26 -14.28 -2.51
CA SER A 330 9.48 -14.58 -1.31
C SER A 330 8.87 -15.98 -1.30
N SER A 331 9.32 -16.90 -2.16
CA SER A 331 8.70 -18.22 -2.34
C SER A 331 9.71 -19.35 -2.38
N ALA A 332 9.42 -20.42 -1.64
CA ALA A 332 10.08 -21.72 -1.75
C ALA A 332 9.03 -22.81 -2.04
N LYS A 333 9.49 -24.03 -2.31
CA LYS A 333 8.61 -25.16 -2.64
C LYS A 333 9.17 -26.50 -2.19
N LEU A 334 8.29 -27.41 -1.76
CA LEU A 334 8.58 -28.84 -1.65
C LEU A 334 7.78 -29.63 -2.70
N ASN A 335 8.42 -30.63 -3.30
CA ASN A 335 7.79 -31.63 -4.16
C ASN A 335 8.00 -33.02 -3.54
N ILE A 336 6.92 -33.70 -3.16
CA ILE A 336 6.95 -34.85 -2.25
C ILE A 336 6.27 -36.08 -2.88
N ALA A 337 6.98 -37.21 -2.91
CA ALA A 337 6.43 -38.54 -3.19
C ALA A 337 5.99 -39.22 -1.90
N LEU A 338 4.77 -39.75 -1.89
CA LEU A 338 4.14 -40.43 -0.77
C LEU A 338 3.79 -41.86 -1.16
N ASP A 339 4.10 -42.84 -0.29
CA ASP A 339 3.84 -44.26 -0.54
C ASP A 339 2.33 -44.58 -0.61
N ARG A 340 1.52 -43.83 0.15
CA ARG A 340 0.05 -43.85 0.21
C ARG A 340 -0.49 -42.48 0.63
N MET A 341 -1.81 -42.31 0.62
CA MET A 341 -2.47 -41.09 1.13
C MET A 341 -2.23 -40.93 2.64
N PRO A 342 -1.80 -39.75 3.15
CA PRO A 342 -1.65 -39.50 4.58
C PRO A 342 -3.01 -39.40 5.29
N ALA A 343 -3.03 -39.57 6.61
CA ALA A 343 -4.23 -39.46 7.41
C ALA A 343 -4.56 -37.99 7.73
N PHE A 344 -5.82 -37.58 7.54
CA PHE A 344 -6.34 -36.25 7.91
C PHE A 344 -7.39 -36.39 9.04
N PRO A 345 -7.01 -36.43 10.34
CA PRO A 345 -7.94 -36.82 11.40
C PRO A 345 -9.12 -35.87 11.62
N ALA A 346 -8.94 -34.58 11.31
CA ALA A 346 -9.98 -33.56 11.37
C ALA A 346 -10.99 -33.67 10.21
N ALA A 347 -10.61 -34.26 9.08
CA ALA A 347 -11.45 -34.31 7.89
C ALA A 347 -12.49 -35.44 7.97
N PRO A 348 -13.78 -35.19 7.64
CA PRO A 348 -14.76 -36.25 7.50
C PRO A 348 -14.35 -37.32 6.47
N ALA A 349 -14.78 -38.57 6.69
CA ALA A 349 -14.54 -39.65 5.74
C ALA A 349 -15.05 -39.29 4.33
N HIS A 350 -14.17 -39.40 3.33
CA HIS A 350 -14.41 -39.02 1.94
C HIS A 350 -14.71 -37.52 1.69
N ALA A 351 -14.23 -36.62 2.57
CA ALA A 351 -14.29 -35.17 2.39
C ALA A 351 -13.78 -34.73 0.99
N SER A 352 -14.65 -34.12 0.19
CA SER A 352 -14.32 -33.69 -1.18
C SER A 352 -13.28 -32.58 -1.23
N PHE A 353 -13.22 -31.73 -0.21
CA PHE A 353 -12.27 -30.62 -0.10
C PHE A 353 -10.79 -31.08 -0.05
N LEU A 354 -10.51 -32.32 0.35
CA LEU A 354 -9.16 -32.89 0.34
C LEU A 354 -8.53 -32.97 -1.07
N ARG A 355 -9.31 -32.76 -2.13
CA ARG A 355 -8.86 -32.72 -3.53
C ARG A 355 -8.46 -31.32 -4.02
N GLY A 356 -8.50 -30.31 -3.14
CA GLY A 356 -8.22 -28.91 -3.46
C GLY A 356 -6.91 -28.39 -2.87
N ASP A 357 -6.90 -27.09 -2.59
CA ASP A 357 -5.88 -26.37 -1.82
C ASP A 357 -6.06 -26.56 -0.31
N LEU A 358 -4.97 -26.88 0.40
CA LEU A 358 -4.99 -27.17 1.84
C LEU A 358 -3.97 -26.28 2.57
N HIS A 359 -4.36 -25.78 3.74
CA HIS A 359 -3.57 -24.85 4.56
C HIS A 359 -3.62 -25.23 6.05
N VAL A 360 -2.77 -24.62 6.87
CA VAL A 360 -2.77 -24.77 8.34
C VAL A 360 -2.71 -23.42 9.09
N THR A 361 -3.00 -22.32 8.39
CA THR A 361 -2.91 -20.96 8.95
C THR A 361 -4.24 -20.51 9.54
N GLN A 362 -4.19 -19.96 10.76
CA GLN A 362 -5.35 -19.70 11.62
C GLN A 362 -5.74 -18.22 11.71
N SER A 363 -4.83 -17.29 11.40
CA SER A 363 -5.11 -15.85 11.48
C SER A 363 -4.29 -15.01 10.50
N LEU A 364 -4.76 -13.78 10.24
CA LEU A 364 -3.99 -12.74 9.52
C LEU A 364 -2.67 -12.40 10.23
N TRP A 365 -2.59 -12.56 11.55
CA TRP A 365 -1.40 -12.24 12.35
C TRP A 365 -0.26 -13.24 12.16
N GLU A 366 -0.56 -14.51 11.84
CA GLU A 366 0.47 -15.48 11.44
C GLU A 366 1.06 -15.11 10.07
N LEU A 367 0.22 -14.69 9.12
CA LEU A 367 0.65 -14.24 7.79
C LEU A 367 1.51 -12.96 7.86
N GLU A 368 1.10 -11.97 8.65
CA GLU A 368 1.85 -10.72 8.82
C GLU A 368 3.17 -10.95 9.58
N ARG A 369 3.21 -11.88 10.54
CA ARG A 369 4.44 -12.23 11.26
C ARG A 369 5.42 -12.98 10.37
N ALA A 370 4.94 -13.85 9.49
CA ALA A 370 5.79 -14.49 8.50
C ALA A 370 6.38 -13.49 7.48
N TYR A 371 5.67 -12.41 7.16
CA TYR A 371 6.23 -11.28 6.41
C TYR A 371 7.29 -10.51 7.19
N ASP A 372 7.11 -10.32 8.50
CA ASP A 372 8.11 -9.65 9.36
C ASP A 372 9.42 -10.46 9.47
N ASP A 373 9.35 -11.79 9.59
CA ASP A 373 10.54 -12.65 9.52
C ASP A 373 11.27 -12.52 8.17
N TRP A 374 10.53 -12.50 7.05
CA TRP A 374 11.09 -12.33 5.70
C TRP A 374 11.75 -10.96 5.50
N LYS A 375 11.15 -9.88 6.01
CA LYS A 375 11.79 -8.56 6.03
C LYS A 375 13.10 -8.59 6.81
N ALA A 376 13.16 -9.34 7.91
CA ALA A 376 14.36 -9.56 8.71
C ALA A 376 15.31 -10.63 8.12
N GLY A 377 15.05 -11.14 6.91
CA GLY A 377 15.93 -12.06 6.19
C GLY A 377 15.85 -13.52 6.64
N ARG A 378 14.76 -13.96 7.27
CA ARG A 378 14.53 -15.36 7.68
C ARG A 378 13.22 -15.90 7.11
N TRP A 379 13.02 -17.21 7.12
CA TRP A 379 11.66 -17.77 7.07
C TRP A 379 11.07 -17.81 8.47
N SER A 380 9.74 -17.91 8.57
CA SER A 380 9.05 -17.97 9.86
C SER A 380 8.98 -19.39 10.42
N ALA A 381 8.79 -19.52 11.73
CA ALA A 381 8.52 -20.81 12.40
C ALA A 381 7.09 -21.34 12.13
N ARG A 382 6.19 -20.49 11.61
CA ARG A 382 4.88 -20.87 11.06
C ARG A 382 4.74 -20.32 9.63
N PRO A 383 5.44 -20.91 8.64
CA PRO A 383 5.34 -20.46 7.26
C PRO A 383 3.91 -20.68 6.72
N TYR A 384 3.42 -19.76 5.90
CA TYR A 384 2.21 -20.03 5.11
C TYR A 384 2.52 -21.10 4.08
N ILE A 385 1.72 -22.15 4.08
CA ILE A 385 1.81 -23.27 3.14
C ILE A 385 0.49 -23.44 2.38
N ASP A 386 0.63 -23.78 1.11
CA ASP A 386 -0.43 -24.21 0.21
C ASP A 386 -0.05 -25.60 -0.31
N MET A 387 -0.67 -26.63 0.24
CA MET A 387 -0.36 -28.04 -0.02
C MET A 387 -1.50 -28.73 -0.77
N LEU A 388 -1.17 -29.44 -1.84
CA LEU A 388 -2.14 -30.11 -2.72
C LEU A 388 -1.65 -31.50 -3.07
N ILE A 389 -2.59 -32.43 -3.27
CA ILE A 389 -2.31 -33.82 -3.65
C ILE A 389 -2.97 -34.09 -5.02
N PRO A 390 -2.42 -33.55 -6.13
CA PRO A 390 -3.04 -33.57 -7.46
C PRO A 390 -3.24 -34.99 -8.02
N SER A 391 -2.47 -35.95 -7.52
CA SER A 391 -2.60 -37.38 -7.82
C SER A 391 -3.98 -37.98 -7.49
N GLN A 392 -4.81 -37.32 -6.67
CA GLN A 392 -6.22 -37.70 -6.47
C GLN A 392 -7.14 -37.38 -7.65
N ILE A 393 -6.75 -36.43 -8.52
CA ILE A 393 -7.51 -36.00 -9.70
C ILE A 393 -6.87 -36.57 -10.96
N ASP A 394 -5.53 -36.60 -11.02
CA ASP A 394 -4.78 -37.27 -12.07
C ASP A 394 -3.90 -38.40 -11.49
N PRO A 395 -4.39 -39.65 -11.46
CA PRO A 395 -3.62 -40.80 -10.97
C PRO A 395 -2.46 -41.21 -11.88
N THR A 396 -2.20 -40.51 -12.99
CA THR A 396 -0.98 -40.72 -13.81
C THR A 396 0.26 -40.02 -13.26
N MET A 397 0.12 -39.18 -12.22
CA MET A 397 1.23 -38.44 -11.62
C MET A 397 2.04 -39.23 -10.57
N ALA A 398 1.60 -40.43 -10.18
CA ALA A 398 2.26 -41.28 -9.18
C ALA A 398 1.98 -42.77 -9.46
N PRO A 399 2.72 -43.73 -8.86
CA PRO A 399 2.43 -45.15 -8.98
C PRO A 399 1.06 -45.54 -8.38
N PRO A 400 0.43 -46.65 -8.82
CA PRO A 400 -0.88 -47.08 -8.32
C PRO A 400 -0.90 -47.30 -6.79
N GLY A 401 -1.74 -46.53 -6.09
CA GLY A 401 -1.87 -46.55 -4.62
C GLY A 401 -0.97 -45.53 -3.90
N SER A 402 0.02 -44.97 -4.59
CA SER A 402 0.91 -43.92 -4.13
C SER A 402 0.44 -42.54 -4.59
N HIS A 403 1.01 -41.48 -4.00
CA HIS A 403 0.58 -40.11 -4.23
C HIS A 403 1.75 -39.15 -4.47
N MET A 404 1.51 -38.13 -5.30
CA MET A 404 2.33 -36.92 -5.40
C MET A 404 1.64 -35.82 -4.59
N MET A 405 2.40 -35.17 -3.71
CA MET A 405 2.04 -33.95 -2.99
C MET A 405 2.98 -32.81 -3.42
N THR A 406 2.42 -31.61 -3.55
CA THR A 406 3.14 -30.36 -3.86
C THR A 406 2.84 -29.35 -2.77
N VAL A 407 3.86 -28.64 -2.27
CA VAL A 407 3.71 -27.66 -1.19
C VAL A 407 4.40 -26.37 -1.59
N PHE A 408 3.62 -25.32 -1.83
CA PHE A 408 4.12 -23.96 -1.97
C PHE A 408 4.33 -23.33 -0.59
N VAL A 409 5.41 -22.56 -0.43
CA VAL A 409 5.81 -21.95 0.83
C VAL A 409 6.04 -20.45 0.61
N GLN A 410 5.22 -19.61 1.25
CA GLN A 410 5.36 -18.15 1.18
C GLN A 410 6.25 -17.63 2.31
N TYR A 411 6.97 -16.54 2.02
CA TYR A 411 7.95 -15.87 2.88
C TYR A 411 9.27 -16.65 3.11
N ALA A 412 9.78 -17.30 2.07
CA ALA A 412 11.19 -17.70 1.99
C ALA A 412 12.03 -16.58 1.34
N PRO A 413 12.98 -15.94 2.05
CA PRO A 413 13.77 -14.81 1.51
C PRO A 413 14.87 -15.28 0.57
N TYR A 414 15.11 -14.55 -0.52
CA TYR A 414 16.27 -14.82 -1.39
C TYR A 414 17.59 -14.57 -0.64
N ASP A 415 17.74 -13.38 -0.05
CA ASP A 415 18.94 -12.93 0.64
C ASP A 415 18.92 -13.35 2.13
N LEU A 416 18.83 -14.66 2.36
CA LEU A 416 18.77 -15.29 3.68
C LEU A 416 19.88 -14.77 4.62
N ALA A 417 19.52 -14.49 5.87
CA ALA A 417 20.42 -13.98 6.90
C ALA A 417 21.11 -15.12 7.67
N ALA A 418 22.44 -15.13 7.66
CA ALA A 418 23.29 -15.98 8.49
C ALA A 418 24.54 -15.20 8.93
N ASP A 419 25.03 -15.44 10.15
CA ASP A 419 26.25 -14.82 10.71
C ASP A 419 26.36 -13.29 10.54
N GLY A 420 25.21 -12.59 10.60
CA GLY A 420 25.11 -11.14 10.43
C GLY A 420 25.12 -10.64 8.99
N GLN A 421 25.18 -11.54 7.99
CA GLN A 421 25.19 -11.21 6.56
C GLN A 421 23.93 -11.75 5.85
N ARG A 422 23.40 -10.98 4.89
CA ARG A 422 22.30 -11.39 4.00
C ARG A 422 22.86 -11.77 2.64
N SER A 423 22.59 -13.00 2.17
CA SER A 423 23.13 -13.51 0.92
C SER A 423 22.31 -14.66 0.37
N GLY A 424 22.15 -14.72 -0.96
CA GLY A 424 21.60 -15.91 -1.63
C GLY A 424 22.40 -17.18 -1.33
N GLN A 425 23.73 -17.06 -1.18
CA GLN A 425 24.63 -18.19 -0.90
C GLN A 425 24.42 -18.84 0.48
N ASN A 426 23.62 -18.22 1.36
CA ASN A 426 23.29 -18.80 2.66
C ASN A 426 22.26 -19.96 2.53
N TRP A 427 21.63 -20.15 1.36
CA TRP A 427 20.77 -21.30 1.01
C TRP A 427 21.55 -22.61 0.80
N THR A 428 22.34 -22.98 1.80
CA THR A 428 23.01 -24.28 1.89
C THR A 428 22.02 -25.44 1.98
N ASP A 429 22.50 -26.66 1.69
CA ASP A 429 21.75 -27.91 1.88
C ASP A 429 21.15 -28.03 3.29
N ALA A 430 21.89 -27.60 4.31
CA ALA A 430 21.42 -27.56 5.70
C ALA A 430 20.30 -26.54 5.92
N ALA A 431 20.38 -25.35 5.31
CA ALA A 431 19.32 -24.35 5.36
C ALA A 431 18.03 -24.84 4.65
N ARG A 432 18.16 -25.50 3.49
CA ARG A 432 17.03 -26.10 2.78
C ARG A 432 16.39 -27.24 3.59
N HIS A 433 17.18 -28.10 4.23
CA HIS A 433 16.66 -29.15 5.11
C HIS A 433 15.95 -28.56 6.35
N ALA A 434 16.50 -27.53 6.98
CA ALA A 434 15.87 -26.86 8.11
C ALA A 434 14.54 -26.18 7.75
N LEU A 435 14.45 -25.55 6.56
CA LEU A 435 13.19 -25.08 6.00
C LEU A 435 12.19 -26.23 5.80
N ALA A 436 12.64 -27.35 5.24
CA ALA A 436 11.78 -28.50 4.97
C ALA A 436 11.21 -29.13 6.24
N GLU A 437 12.00 -29.29 7.31
CA GLU A 437 11.46 -29.75 8.61
C GLU A 437 10.48 -28.74 9.21
N THR A 438 10.75 -27.43 9.09
CA THR A 438 9.81 -26.37 9.53
C THR A 438 8.47 -26.47 8.78
N VAL A 439 8.50 -26.81 7.49
CA VAL A 439 7.31 -27.01 6.65
C VAL A 439 6.60 -28.33 6.98
N LEU A 440 7.34 -29.42 7.22
CA LEU A 440 6.77 -30.70 7.64
C LEU A 440 6.12 -30.62 9.03
N ASP A 441 6.65 -29.81 9.95
CA ASP A 441 6.00 -29.51 11.23
C ASP A 441 4.66 -28.78 11.06
N GLN A 442 4.56 -27.86 10.09
CA GLN A 442 3.27 -27.27 9.73
C GLN A 442 2.32 -28.32 9.12
N ILE A 443 2.79 -29.14 8.17
CA ILE A 443 1.95 -30.18 7.54
C ILE A 443 1.46 -31.21 8.57
N THR A 444 2.23 -31.48 9.63
CA THR A 444 1.90 -32.42 10.72
C THR A 444 0.63 -32.00 11.48
N ILE A 445 0.23 -30.72 11.44
CA ILE A 445 -1.05 -30.22 11.99
C ILE A 445 -2.25 -30.85 11.29
N ALA A 446 -2.20 -30.98 9.96
CA ALA A 446 -3.25 -31.60 9.16
C ALA A 446 -3.05 -33.12 8.99
N CYS A 447 -1.78 -33.53 8.86
CA CYS A 447 -1.34 -34.86 8.46
C CYS A 447 -0.32 -35.44 9.46
N PRO A 448 -0.73 -35.92 10.65
CA PRO A 448 0.22 -36.32 11.70
C PRO A 448 1.20 -37.43 11.30
N ASP A 449 0.84 -38.27 10.33
CA ASP A 449 1.66 -39.37 9.84
C ASP A 449 2.53 -39.03 8.61
N ILE A 450 2.53 -37.77 8.15
CA ILE A 450 3.15 -37.37 6.87
C ILE A 450 4.59 -37.87 6.70
N ARG A 451 5.42 -37.77 7.76
CA ARG A 451 6.84 -38.15 7.72
C ARG A 451 7.05 -39.65 7.49
N GLU A 452 6.10 -40.51 7.87
CA GLU A 452 6.15 -41.96 7.60
C GLU A 452 5.81 -42.31 6.14
N ARG A 453 5.22 -41.37 5.40
CA ARG A 453 4.71 -41.60 4.04
C ARG A 453 5.71 -41.20 2.97
N ILE A 454 6.66 -40.31 3.28
CA ILE A 454 7.62 -39.76 2.32
C ILE A 454 8.54 -40.86 1.77
N GLN A 455 8.58 -40.99 0.45
CA GLN A 455 9.57 -41.81 -0.28
C GLN A 455 10.68 -40.95 -0.89
N HIS A 456 10.35 -39.73 -1.30
CA HIS A 456 11.29 -38.73 -1.82
C HIS A 456 10.74 -37.33 -1.58
N MET A 457 11.64 -36.37 -1.32
CA MET A 457 11.30 -34.96 -1.16
C MET A 457 12.38 -34.08 -1.80
N GLU A 458 12.01 -33.28 -2.79
CA GLU A 458 12.82 -32.18 -3.31
C GLU A 458 12.45 -30.89 -2.57
N VAL A 459 13.45 -30.07 -2.24
CA VAL A 459 13.28 -28.73 -1.64
C VAL A 459 13.89 -27.69 -2.57
N ARG A 460 13.09 -26.73 -3.02
CA ARG A 460 13.49 -25.65 -3.93
C ARG A 460 13.38 -24.32 -3.21
N SER A 461 14.52 -23.70 -2.89
CA SER A 461 14.56 -22.33 -2.35
C SER A 461 14.54 -21.28 -3.49
N PRO A 462 14.44 -19.98 -3.18
CA PRO A 462 14.61 -18.92 -4.17
C PRO A 462 15.91 -19.05 -5.02
N LEU A 463 16.99 -19.61 -4.46
CA LEU A 463 18.26 -19.79 -5.19
C LEU A 463 18.18 -20.89 -6.26
N GLU A 464 17.53 -22.03 -6.00
CA GLU A 464 17.30 -23.07 -7.02
C GLU A 464 16.30 -22.61 -8.09
N LEU A 465 15.42 -21.66 -7.78
CA LEU A 465 14.53 -21.03 -8.76
C LEU A 465 15.29 -20.06 -9.69
N GLU A 466 16.28 -19.31 -9.18
CA GLU A 466 17.14 -18.47 -10.03
C GLU A 466 18.11 -19.31 -10.87
N THR A 467 18.82 -20.25 -10.26
CA THR A 467 19.90 -20.99 -10.92
C THR A 467 19.38 -21.99 -11.96
N GLU A 468 18.42 -22.85 -11.61
CA GLU A 468 17.85 -23.84 -12.54
C GLU A 468 16.88 -23.18 -13.53
N VAL A 469 15.87 -22.45 -13.05
CA VAL A 469 14.77 -21.99 -13.92
C VAL A 469 15.06 -20.63 -14.57
N GLY A 470 15.96 -19.82 -14.00
CA GLY A 470 16.25 -18.48 -14.49
C GLY A 470 15.27 -17.42 -13.99
N LEU A 471 14.57 -17.66 -12.89
CA LEU A 471 13.73 -16.65 -12.21
C LEU A 471 14.62 -15.81 -11.29
N THR A 472 15.05 -14.61 -11.71
CA THR A 472 15.93 -13.77 -10.87
C THR A 472 15.34 -13.54 -9.46
N GLU A 473 16.22 -13.62 -8.46
CA GLU A 473 15.92 -13.64 -7.01
C GLU A 473 14.88 -14.72 -6.60
N GLY A 474 14.50 -15.65 -7.47
CA GLY A 474 13.46 -16.65 -7.25
C GLY A 474 12.01 -16.14 -7.34
N ASN A 475 11.76 -14.91 -7.79
CA ASN A 475 10.38 -14.37 -7.84
C ASN A 475 9.54 -14.99 -8.97
N ILE A 476 8.49 -15.73 -8.57
CA ILE A 476 7.59 -16.47 -9.49
C ILE A 476 6.78 -15.59 -10.45
N PHE A 477 6.76 -14.27 -10.25
CA PHE A 477 6.07 -13.31 -11.12
C PHE A 477 7.00 -12.47 -11.99
N GLN A 478 8.33 -12.66 -11.88
CA GLN A 478 9.36 -11.87 -12.56
C GLN A 478 9.19 -10.35 -12.34
N GLY A 479 8.77 -9.95 -11.14
CA GLY A 479 8.59 -8.56 -10.72
C GLY A 479 7.30 -8.31 -9.94
N GLU A 480 7.39 -7.47 -8.90
CA GLU A 480 6.31 -7.17 -7.94
C GLU A 480 4.95 -6.83 -8.58
N LEU A 481 3.87 -7.11 -7.86
CA LEU A 481 2.48 -6.76 -8.24
C LEU A 481 2.00 -5.45 -7.59
N THR A 482 2.91 -4.50 -7.38
CA THR A 482 2.62 -3.15 -6.87
C THR A 482 2.35 -2.17 -8.02
N PHE A 483 1.58 -1.10 -7.76
CA PHE A 483 1.18 -0.15 -8.82
C PHE A 483 2.34 0.64 -9.44
N ASP A 484 3.48 0.76 -8.75
CA ASP A 484 4.72 1.32 -9.29
C ASP A 484 5.47 0.35 -10.24
N GLN A 485 4.99 -0.90 -10.41
CA GLN A 485 5.53 -1.92 -11.32
C GLN A 485 4.46 -2.65 -12.16
N LEU A 486 3.27 -2.06 -12.31
CA LEU A 486 2.16 -2.58 -13.10
C LEU A 486 1.73 -1.62 -14.22
N PHE A 487 0.92 -2.13 -15.15
CA PHE A 487 0.41 -1.39 -16.32
C PHE A 487 1.54 -0.66 -17.08
N PHE A 488 1.48 0.66 -17.18
CA PHE A 488 2.44 1.48 -17.93
C PHE A 488 3.83 1.59 -17.29
N ASN A 489 3.97 1.12 -16.04
CA ASN A 489 5.25 1.02 -15.34
C ASN A 489 5.96 -0.32 -15.59
N ARG A 490 5.30 -1.32 -16.20
CA ARG A 490 5.84 -2.69 -16.43
C ARG A 490 6.29 -2.86 -17.89
N PRO A 491 7.54 -3.29 -18.19
CA PRO A 491 8.64 -3.61 -17.28
C PRO A 491 9.24 -2.38 -16.61
N VAL A 492 9.45 -1.29 -17.34
CA VAL A 492 9.89 0.00 -16.80
C VAL A 492 9.14 1.14 -17.51
N PRO A 493 8.93 2.31 -16.86
CA PRO A 493 8.04 3.35 -17.38
C PRO A 493 8.37 3.81 -18.82
N GLY A 494 7.40 3.64 -19.71
CA GLY A 494 7.52 4.01 -21.12
C GLY A 494 7.95 2.91 -22.08
N TYR A 495 8.32 1.73 -21.56
CA TYR A 495 8.62 0.51 -22.32
C TYR A 495 7.52 -0.55 -22.21
N SER A 496 6.34 -0.18 -21.69
CA SER A 496 5.13 -1.01 -21.55
C SER A 496 4.46 -1.48 -22.86
N GLY A 497 5.14 -1.29 -23.99
CA GLY A 497 4.74 -1.76 -25.31
C GLY A 497 5.61 -2.90 -25.83
N TYR A 498 6.20 -3.70 -24.93
CA TYR A 498 7.04 -4.88 -25.17
C TYR A 498 8.40 -4.61 -25.86
N GLY A 499 8.54 -3.56 -26.66
CA GLY A 499 9.81 -3.16 -27.27
C GLY A 499 10.77 -2.52 -26.27
N SER A 500 12.07 -2.74 -26.48
CA SER A 500 13.18 -2.21 -25.69
C SER A 500 13.77 -0.91 -26.32
N PRO A 501 14.86 -0.33 -25.76
CA PRO A 501 15.63 0.71 -26.46
C PRO A 501 16.29 0.23 -27.76
N ILE A 502 16.55 -1.09 -27.88
CA ILE A 502 17.24 -1.71 -29.00
C ILE A 502 16.20 -2.12 -30.07
N GLY A 503 16.40 -1.61 -31.30
CA GLY A 503 15.49 -1.82 -32.41
C GLY A 503 15.37 -3.29 -32.82
N GLY A 504 14.21 -3.89 -32.60
CA GLY A 504 13.93 -5.30 -32.90
C GLY A 504 14.07 -6.24 -31.70
N LEU A 505 14.55 -5.78 -30.55
CA LEU A 505 14.57 -6.54 -29.30
C LEU A 505 13.33 -6.23 -28.45
N TYR A 506 12.61 -7.29 -28.06
CA TYR A 506 11.37 -7.25 -27.30
C TYR A 506 11.45 -8.10 -26.01
N LEU A 507 10.59 -7.82 -25.04
CA LEU A 507 10.28 -8.70 -23.91
C LEU A 507 8.93 -9.37 -24.12
N CYS A 508 8.87 -10.68 -23.89
CA CYS A 508 7.66 -11.50 -23.81
C CYS A 508 7.54 -12.29 -22.50
N GLY A 509 8.50 -12.16 -21.58
CA GLY A 509 8.43 -12.71 -20.22
C GLY A 509 7.38 -12.00 -19.34
N SER A 510 7.16 -12.53 -18.13
CA SER A 510 6.23 -11.99 -17.13
C SER A 510 6.71 -10.71 -16.42
N SER A 511 7.95 -10.26 -16.67
CA SER A 511 8.34 -8.86 -16.42
C SER A 511 7.61 -7.86 -17.32
N ALA A 512 6.91 -8.29 -18.37
CA ALA A 512 6.03 -7.44 -19.18
C ALA A 512 4.57 -7.44 -18.66
N HIS A 513 3.74 -6.53 -19.19
CA HIS A 513 2.30 -6.50 -18.94
C HIS A 513 1.60 -7.75 -19.55
N PRO A 514 0.54 -8.32 -18.94
CA PRO A 514 -0.08 -7.92 -17.67
C PRO A 514 0.71 -8.25 -16.40
N GLY A 515 1.49 -9.34 -16.37
CA GLY A 515 2.31 -9.70 -15.21
C GLY A 515 2.63 -11.19 -15.06
N GLY A 516 2.75 -11.62 -13.80
CA GLY A 516 3.16 -12.96 -13.39
C GLY A 516 2.13 -14.08 -13.60
N GLY A 517 2.59 -15.32 -13.38
CA GLY A 517 1.76 -16.53 -13.47
C GLY A 517 1.65 -17.12 -14.88
N VAL A 518 0.94 -18.25 -14.99
CA VAL A 518 0.80 -19.03 -16.23
C VAL A 518 -0.25 -18.41 -17.17
N MET A 519 -0.08 -17.11 -17.50
CA MET A 519 -1.06 -16.36 -18.28
C MET A 519 -0.99 -16.59 -19.80
N ALA A 520 0.22 -16.74 -20.37
CA ALA A 520 0.49 -16.65 -21.81
C ALA A 520 0.16 -15.28 -22.47
N ALA A 521 -0.59 -14.40 -21.79
CA ALA A 521 -1.01 -13.08 -22.25
C ALA A 521 0.10 -12.12 -22.75
N PRO A 522 1.31 -12.09 -22.15
CA PRO A 522 2.44 -11.32 -22.69
C PRO A 522 2.84 -11.71 -24.13
N GLY A 523 2.57 -12.95 -24.55
CA GLY A 523 2.89 -13.47 -25.90
C GLY A 523 1.74 -13.49 -26.91
N GLY A 524 0.51 -13.08 -26.53
CA GLY A 524 -0.71 -13.42 -27.28
C GLY A 524 -1.65 -12.26 -27.66
N GLN A 525 -1.15 -11.03 -27.82
CA GLN A 525 -2.00 -9.83 -27.83
C GLN A 525 -2.62 -9.45 -29.20
N ARG A 526 -3.92 -9.08 -29.21
CA ARG A 526 -4.70 -8.80 -30.43
C ARG A 526 -5.81 -7.76 -30.18
N ARG A 527 -6.10 -6.87 -31.15
CA ARG A 527 -6.96 -5.66 -30.97
C ARG A 527 -8.49 -5.88 -31.15
N PRO A 528 -9.34 -5.47 -30.19
CA PRO A 528 -10.81 -5.32 -30.34
C PRO A 528 -11.29 -3.88 -30.65
N ARG A 529 -12.45 -3.71 -31.31
CA ARG A 529 -13.13 -2.43 -31.68
C ARG A 529 -14.31 -2.07 -30.72
N HIS A 530 -14.90 -0.85 -30.81
CA HIS A 530 -15.78 -0.28 -29.75
C HIS A 530 -16.86 0.75 -30.22
N PRO A 531 -18.08 0.75 -29.64
CA PRO A 531 -18.98 1.93 -29.36
C PRO A 531 -19.49 1.94 -27.88
N ALA A 532 -20.09 2.93 -27.20
CA ALA A 532 -20.74 4.23 -27.48
C ALA A 532 -22.29 4.14 -27.64
N ALA A 533 -23.15 4.92 -26.96
CA ALA A 533 -22.98 6.02 -25.97
C ALA A 533 -24.17 6.14 -24.94
N ARG A 534 -24.35 7.33 -24.30
CA ARG A 534 -25.26 7.63 -23.14
C ARG A 534 -26.46 8.55 -23.49
N MET A 535 -27.45 8.71 -22.58
CA MET A 535 -27.87 10.06 -22.04
C MET A 535 -28.76 10.00 -20.77
N ALA A 536 -29.18 11.16 -20.20
CA ALA A 536 -29.67 11.32 -18.79
C ALA A 536 -30.68 12.53 -18.55
N PRO A 537 -30.91 13.15 -17.34
CA PRO A 537 -32.29 13.46 -16.81
C PRO A 537 -32.57 14.95 -16.39
N ARG A 538 -33.62 15.27 -15.59
CA ARG A 538 -33.95 16.63 -15.04
C ARG A 538 -34.82 16.67 -13.73
N ALA A 539 -35.00 17.87 -13.11
CA ALA A 539 -35.72 18.23 -11.83
C ALA A 539 -36.28 19.69 -11.90
N ALA A 540 -36.89 20.43 -10.92
CA ALA A 540 -37.12 20.37 -9.44
C ALA A 540 -38.51 21.05 -9.06
N GLN A 541 -38.86 21.87 -8.02
CA GLN A 541 -38.23 22.57 -6.86
C GLN A 541 -39.31 23.23 -5.90
N GLY A 542 -39.00 23.59 -4.62
CA GLY A 542 -39.81 24.47 -3.70
C GLY A 542 -40.02 23.93 -2.25
N LEU A 543 -39.83 24.60 -1.07
CA LEU A 543 -40.10 25.96 -0.48
C LEU A 543 -41.48 26.05 0.28
N CYS A 544 -41.69 26.71 1.44
CA CYS A 544 -40.86 27.31 2.51
C CYS A 544 -41.74 27.68 3.77
N GLY A 545 -41.17 27.96 4.96
CA GLY A 545 -41.90 28.59 6.10
C GLY A 545 -41.29 28.36 7.52
N MET A 546 -41.25 29.39 8.39
CA MET A 546 -40.67 29.35 9.77
C MET A 546 -41.28 30.40 10.73
N SER A 547 -41.07 30.22 12.04
CA SER A 547 -41.17 31.26 13.10
C SER A 547 -40.02 31.10 14.11
N ILE A 548 -39.80 32.05 15.04
CA ILE A 548 -38.47 32.35 15.62
C ILE A 548 -38.35 32.08 17.13
N THR A 549 -37.24 31.45 17.52
CA THR A 549 -36.54 31.60 18.82
C THR A 549 -35.03 31.51 18.53
N ARG A 550 -34.14 32.09 19.39
CA ARG A 550 -32.70 32.39 19.12
C ARG A 550 -32.04 31.56 18.00
N THR A 551 -31.70 32.25 16.91
CA THR A 551 -31.18 31.66 15.66
C THR A 551 -29.75 32.14 15.36
N PHE A 552 -28.92 31.25 14.82
CA PHE A 552 -27.64 31.58 14.18
C PHE A 552 -27.63 31.09 12.72
N ASP A 553 -26.98 31.82 11.82
CA ASP A 553 -26.78 31.44 10.42
C ASP A 553 -26.04 30.11 10.27
N ALA A 554 -25.09 29.85 11.17
CA ALA A 554 -24.38 28.58 11.32
C ALA A 554 -23.89 28.37 12.76
N ILE A 555 -23.81 27.11 13.18
CA ILE A 555 -23.16 26.70 14.44
C ILE A 555 -21.94 25.86 14.12
N VAL A 556 -20.83 26.08 14.85
CA VAL A 556 -19.60 25.31 14.76
C VAL A 556 -19.39 24.53 16.06
N ILE A 557 -19.13 23.22 15.97
CA ILE A 557 -18.91 22.35 17.13
C ILE A 557 -17.43 22.02 17.25
N GLY A 558 -16.80 22.40 18.37
CA GLY A 558 -15.39 22.21 18.68
C GLY A 558 -14.53 23.44 18.36
N GLY A 559 -13.76 23.90 19.35
CA GLY A 559 -12.86 25.06 19.36
C GLY A 559 -11.40 24.75 19.05
N GLY A 560 -11.11 23.62 18.41
CA GLY A 560 -9.79 23.37 17.80
C GLY A 560 -9.53 24.30 16.61
N LEU A 561 -8.28 24.39 16.15
CA LEU A 561 -7.88 25.36 15.10
C LEU A 561 -8.70 25.25 13.79
N ASN A 562 -9.19 24.07 13.43
CA ASN A 562 -10.09 23.88 12.29
C ASN A 562 -11.50 24.48 12.56
N GLY A 563 -12.07 24.29 13.76
CA GLY A 563 -13.33 24.91 14.14
C GLY A 563 -13.24 26.43 14.21
N LEU A 564 -12.18 26.96 14.84
CA LEU A 564 -11.90 28.40 14.88
C LEU A 564 -11.74 29.00 13.46
N ALA A 565 -11.06 28.29 12.55
CA ALA A 565 -10.94 28.71 11.15
C ALA A 565 -12.28 28.68 10.41
N ALA A 566 -13.12 27.67 10.66
CA ALA A 566 -14.45 27.59 10.07
C ALA A 566 -15.35 28.74 10.54
N ALA A 567 -15.35 29.02 11.85
CA ALA A 567 -16.10 30.13 12.43
C ALA A 567 -15.63 31.49 11.91
N GLY A 568 -14.31 31.73 11.84
CA GLY A 568 -13.75 32.96 11.30
C GLY A 568 -14.11 33.20 9.83
N VAL A 569 -13.99 32.19 8.97
CA VAL A 569 -14.34 32.32 7.53
C VAL A 569 -15.85 32.55 7.33
N LEU A 570 -16.70 31.91 8.13
CA LEU A 570 -18.15 32.15 8.09
C LEU A 570 -18.51 33.57 8.55
N ALA A 571 -17.96 34.01 9.68
CA ALA A 571 -18.25 35.33 10.24
C ALA A 571 -17.70 36.46 9.33
N GLN A 572 -16.51 36.28 8.73
CA GLN A 572 -15.97 37.17 7.69
C GLN A 572 -16.89 37.29 6.45
N ALA A 573 -17.69 36.26 6.16
CA ALA A 573 -18.70 36.29 5.10
C ALA A 573 -20.05 36.91 5.54
N GLY A 574 -20.09 37.58 6.70
CA GLY A 574 -21.29 38.26 7.21
C GLY A 574 -22.33 37.31 7.80
N GLN A 575 -21.92 36.15 8.30
CA GLN A 575 -22.82 35.18 8.95
C GLN A 575 -22.82 35.37 10.47
N SER A 576 -23.99 35.28 11.09
CA SER A 576 -24.09 35.12 12.55
C SER A 576 -23.65 33.71 12.96
N VAL A 577 -22.53 33.60 13.69
CA VAL A 577 -21.91 32.32 14.04
C VAL A 577 -21.80 32.16 15.55
N CYS A 578 -22.19 30.99 16.05
CA CYS A 578 -21.85 30.51 17.38
C CYS A 578 -20.89 29.31 17.26
N LEU A 579 -19.76 29.36 17.97
CA LEU A 579 -18.86 28.23 18.16
C LEU A 579 -19.02 27.69 19.59
N LEU A 580 -19.25 26.39 19.71
CA LEU A 580 -19.48 25.68 20.96
C LEU A 580 -18.30 24.75 21.25
N GLU A 581 -17.61 24.92 22.37
CA GLU A 581 -16.56 24.03 22.87
C GLU A 581 -16.94 23.45 24.23
N ARG A 582 -16.84 22.13 24.35
CA ARG A 582 -17.13 21.35 25.56
C ARG A 582 -16.09 21.57 26.64
N ALA A 583 -14.82 21.71 26.27
CA ALA A 583 -13.74 22.06 27.19
C ALA A 583 -13.87 23.51 27.70
N ALA A 584 -13.28 23.80 28.86
CA ALA A 584 -13.20 25.17 29.39
C ALA A 584 -12.22 26.07 28.61
N HIS A 585 -11.39 25.49 27.74
CA HIS A 585 -10.34 26.13 26.96
C HIS A 585 -10.46 25.77 25.47
N LEU A 586 -9.83 26.57 24.60
CA LEU A 586 -9.80 26.37 23.15
C LEU A 586 -8.53 25.61 22.70
N GLY A 587 -8.50 25.17 21.43
CA GLY A 587 -7.30 24.66 20.77
C GLY A 587 -7.21 23.14 20.58
N GLY A 588 -7.88 22.34 21.41
CA GLY A 588 -7.80 20.86 21.34
C GLY A 588 -6.37 20.37 21.57
N MET A 589 -5.82 19.55 20.66
CA MET A 589 -4.43 19.07 20.73
C MET A 589 -3.35 20.19 20.72
N ALA A 590 -3.72 21.42 20.37
CA ALA A 590 -2.81 22.58 20.48
C ALA A 590 -2.78 23.18 21.89
N ALA A 591 -3.65 22.78 22.82
CA ALA A 591 -3.67 23.34 24.16
C ALA A 591 -2.34 23.06 24.90
N PRO A 592 -1.70 24.09 25.50
CA PRO A 592 -0.54 23.89 26.36
C PRO A 592 -0.94 23.28 27.70
N ASP A 593 0.04 22.96 28.54
CA ASP A 593 -0.19 22.70 29.95
C ASP A 593 -0.37 24.00 30.77
N ALA A 594 -0.60 23.86 32.08
CA ALA A 594 -0.79 24.99 32.99
C ALA A 594 0.46 25.86 33.21
N SER A 595 1.62 25.48 32.67
CA SER A 595 2.85 26.29 32.65
C SER A 595 3.07 27.02 31.32
N GLY A 596 2.21 26.79 30.32
CA GLY A 596 2.37 27.30 28.96
C GLY A 596 3.24 26.41 28.06
N ALA A 597 3.78 25.30 28.57
CA ALA A 597 4.61 24.38 27.79
C ALA A 597 3.75 23.49 26.87
N PRO A 598 4.30 22.98 25.74
CA PRO A 598 3.52 22.24 24.76
C PRO A 598 3.16 20.84 25.26
N ARG A 599 1.87 20.61 25.56
CA ARG A 599 1.42 19.36 26.17
C ARG A 599 1.22 18.22 25.17
N MET A 600 0.45 18.45 24.10
CA MET A 600 0.29 17.47 23.00
C MET A 600 1.10 17.91 21.77
N ALA A 601 0.59 18.84 20.96
CA ALA A 601 1.31 19.31 19.79
C ALA A 601 2.48 20.24 20.18
N HIS A 602 3.73 19.83 19.91
CA HIS A 602 4.93 20.60 20.28
C HIS A 602 5.54 21.46 19.15
N LEU A 603 5.10 21.28 17.89
CA LEU A 603 5.64 21.93 16.70
C LEU A 603 4.52 22.24 15.70
N LEU A 604 4.65 23.39 15.01
CA LEU A 604 3.67 23.92 14.08
C LEU A 604 4.09 23.62 12.62
N TYR A 605 3.94 22.37 12.20
CA TYR A 605 4.44 21.91 10.90
C TYR A 605 3.83 22.64 9.69
N ASN A 606 2.50 22.71 9.62
CA ASN A 606 1.81 22.93 8.34
C ASN A 606 0.72 24.03 8.39
N LEU A 607 0.91 25.09 9.19
CA LEU A 607 -0.04 26.23 9.22
C LEU A 607 -0.23 26.82 7.81
N SER A 608 -1.43 26.66 7.25
CA SER A 608 -1.67 26.94 5.83
C SER A 608 -1.52 28.44 5.50
N PRO A 609 -0.69 28.81 4.49
CA PRO A 609 -0.60 30.19 4.03
C PRO A 609 -1.93 30.77 3.53
N LEU A 610 -2.87 29.92 3.08
CA LEU A 610 -4.22 30.34 2.69
C LEU A 610 -5.03 30.76 3.92
N VAL A 611 -5.01 29.96 4.98
CA VAL A 611 -5.69 30.25 6.26
C VAL A 611 -5.07 31.49 6.91
N ARG A 612 -3.74 31.58 6.95
CA ARG A 612 -3.01 32.74 7.46
C ARG A 612 -3.44 34.04 6.77
N ARG A 613 -3.50 34.05 5.43
CA ARG A 613 -3.88 35.24 4.65
C ARG A 613 -5.36 35.62 4.82
N GLU A 614 -6.24 34.63 4.90
CA GLU A 614 -7.69 34.86 4.95
C GLU A 614 -8.15 35.35 6.32
N LEU A 615 -7.66 34.73 7.41
CA LEU A 615 -7.95 35.13 8.79
C LEU A 615 -7.04 36.27 9.30
N GLY A 616 -6.10 36.77 8.49
CA GLY A 616 -5.21 37.88 8.85
C GLY A 616 -4.18 37.55 9.95
N LEU A 617 -3.78 36.28 10.10
CA LEU A 617 -2.93 35.84 11.22
C LEU A 617 -1.49 36.37 11.05
N GLY A 618 -0.96 37.05 12.07
CA GLY A 618 0.31 37.75 11.98
C GLY A 618 0.25 39.10 11.27
N ALA A 619 -0.94 39.73 11.17
CA ALA A 619 -1.08 41.16 10.88
C ALA A 619 -0.78 42.02 12.13
N ARG A 620 -0.81 43.36 11.99
CA ARG A 620 -0.55 44.29 13.11
C ARG A 620 -1.39 44.01 14.35
N ASP A 621 -2.65 43.63 14.15
CA ASP A 621 -3.65 43.46 15.20
C ASP A 621 -3.67 42.05 15.81
N TRP A 622 -2.70 41.20 15.47
CA TRP A 622 -2.33 39.95 16.14
C TRP A 622 -0.98 39.46 15.58
N PRO A 623 0.15 40.04 16.05
CA PRO A 623 1.48 39.63 15.62
C PRO A 623 1.79 38.22 16.13
N PHE A 624 2.11 37.33 15.20
CA PHE A 624 2.41 35.93 15.47
C PHE A 624 3.65 35.53 14.66
N GLU A 625 4.67 35.03 15.35
CA GLU A 625 5.99 34.73 14.79
C GLU A 625 6.34 33.25 14.99
N THR A 626 6.91 32.63 13.96
CA THR A 626 7.40 31.25 14.00
C THR A 626 8.91 31.24 13.78
N VAL A 627 9.67 30.69 14.73
CA VAL A 627 11.08 30.34 14.49
C VAL A 627 11.10 29.06 13.66
N ALA A 628 11.91 29.01 12.60
CA ALA A 628 12.14 27.80 11.83
C ALA A 628 13.33 27.03 12.42
N LEU A 629 13.13 25.76 12.75
CA LEU A 629 14.16 24.94 13.38
C LEU A 629 14.96 24.16 12.32
N PRO A 630 16.29 24.01 12.46
CA PRO A 630 16.98 22.90 11.84
C PRO A 630 16.48 21.57 12.43
N THR A 631 16.68 20.47 11.71
CA THR A 631 16.43 19.11 12.25
C THR A 631 17.77 18.41 12.43
N VAL A 632 17.95 17.74 13.57
CA VAL A 632 19.13 16.93 13.88
C VAL A 632 18.70 15.47 14.01
N ALA A 633 19.21 14.60 13.14
CA ALA A 633 19.17 13.17 13.34
C ALA A 633 20.31 12.78 14.29
N LEU A 634 19.97 12.26 15.46
CA LEU A 634 20.93 11.80 16.45
C LEU A 634 21.53 10.45 16.03
N SER A 635 22.75 10.19 16.51
CA SER A 635 23.56 9.01 16.21
C SER A 635 24.35 8.64 17.46
N GLU A 636 24.49 7.35 17.78
CA GLU A 636 25.09 6.87 19.03
C GLU A 636 26.63 7.07 19.06
N ASP A 637 27.26 7.30 17.90
CA ASP A 637 28.67 7.67 17.77
C ASP A 637 28.94 9.18 17.96
N GLY A 638 27.91 9.98 18.27
CA GLY A 638 28.00 11.43 18.40
C GLY A 638 28.06 12.20 17.07
N ARG A 639 28.13 11.53 15.90
CA ARG A 639 28.25 12.18 14.58
C ARG A 639 26.89 12.59 14.01
N HIS A 640 26.16 13.40 14.78
CA HIS A 640 24.80 13.79 14.45
C HIS A 640 24.70 14.56 13.12
N VAL A 641 23.60 14.33 12.39
CA VAL A 641 23.38 14.87 11.05
C VAL A 641 22.34 15.97 11.09
N VAL A 642 22.74 17.19 10.72
CA VAL A 642 21.89 18.40 10.72
C VAL A 642 21.36 18.65 9.32
N THR A 643 20.04 18.78 9.17
CA THR A 643 19.36 19.10 7.91
C THR A 643 18.59 20.42 8.02
N GLN A 644 18.61 21.20 6.93
CA GLN A 644 17.82 22.43 6.79
C GLN A 644 17.43 22.65 5.32
N GLY A 645 16.20 22.30 4.97
CA GLY A 645 15.77 22.24 3.57
C GLY A 645 16.58 21.20 2.80
N ALA A 646 17.15 21.58 1.66
CA ALA A 646 18.03 20.73 0.86
C ALA A 646 19.49 20.66 1.38
N SER A 647 19.84 21.38 2.45
CA SER A 647 21.18 21.38 3.03
C SER A 647 21.32 20.28 4.10
N VAL A 648 22.47 19.61 4.13
CA VAL A 648 22.84 18.64 5.16
C VAL A 648 24.33 18.70 5.50
N ARG A 649 24.66 18.61 6.79
CA ARG A 649 26.01 18.65 7.37
C ARG A 649 26.09 17.80 8.65
N PHE A 650 27.28 17.53 9.15
CA PHE A 650 27.47 17.07 10.53
C PHE A 650 27.31 18.23 11.53
N ALA A 651 27.00 17.91 12.79
CA ALA A 651 26.73 18.89 13.85
C ALA A 651 27.94 19.80 14.16
N ASP A 652 29.16 19.24 14.11
CA ASP A 652 30.46 19.93 14.20
C ASP A 652 30.72 20.95 13.06
N GLY A 653 29.91 20.95 12.00
CA GLY A 653 30.06 21.80 10.83
C GLY A 653 30.67 21.10 9.60
N GLY A 654 31.12 19.85 9.74
CA GLY A 654 31.72 19.07 8.66
C GLY A 654 30.73 18.71 7.54
N THR A 655 31.24 18.59 6.31
CA THR A 655 30.43 18.19 5.14
C THR A 655 29.98 16.73 5.26
N HIS A 656 28.68 16.47 5.07
CA HIS A 656 28.15 15.11 4.97
C HIS A 656 28.46 14.52 3.58
N PRO A 657 28.94 13.27 3.45
CA PRO A 657 29.30 12.69 2.15
C PRO A 657 28.12 12.71 1.16
N ASP A 658 26.94 12.28 1.58
CA ASP A 658 25.75 12.18 0.73
C ASP A 658 25.03 13.52 0.46
N ALA A 659 25.63 14.66 0.81
CA ALA A 659 24.96 15.96 0.73
C ALA A 659 24.45 16.31 -0.67
N ALA A 660 25.19 15.94 -1.72
CA ALA A 660 24.76 16.13 -3.10
C ALA A 660 23.56 15.25 -3.49
N ALA A 661 23.54 13.99 -3.04
CA ALA A 661 22.47 13.04 -3.30
C ALA A 661 21.18 13.43 -2.57
N PHE A 662 21.30 13.81 -1.29
CA PHE A 662 20.19 14.33 -0.49
C PHE A 662 19.59 15.60 -1.10
N ALA A 663 20.43 16.55 -1.52
CA ALA A 663 19.96 17.77 -2.19
C ALA A 663 19.22 17.46 -3.50
N ALA A 664 19.71 16.51 -4.31
CA ALA A 664 19.05 16.10 -5.54
C ALA A 664 17.69 15.43 -5.29
N LEU A 665 17.59 14.52 -4.31
CA LEU A 665 16.34 13.90 -3.89
C LEU A 665 15.35 14.94 -3.35
N PHE A 666 15.79 15.84 -2.47
CA PHE A 666 14.95 16.89 -1.87
C PHE A 666 14.36 17.83 -2.94
N GLN A 667 15.16 18.23 -3.95
CA GLN A 667 14.67 19.07 -5.05
C GLN A 667 13.68 18.32 -5.96
N ARG A 668 13.89 17.02 -6.20
CA ARG A 668 12.95 16.17 -6.95
C ARG A 668 11.60 16.08 -6.23
N LEU A 669 11.62 15.76 -4.93
CA LEU A 669 10.42 15.72 -4.07
C LEU A 669 9.71 17.09 -3.99
N THR A 670 10.47 18.19 -3.88
CA THR A 670 9.94 19.56 -3.88
C THR A 670 9.22 19.91 -5.21
N THR A 671 9.71 19.37 -6.32
CA THR A 671 9.07 19.52 -7.64
C THR A 671 7.74 18.76 -7.70
N TYR A 672 7.69 17.53 -7.15
CA TYR A 672 6.47 16.71 -7.09
C TYR A 672 5.41 17.34 -6.17
N VAL A 673 5.84 17.88 -5.03
CA VAL A 673 5.04 18.70 -4.11
C VAL A 673 4.28 19.83 -4.83
N ALA A 674 4.94 20.55 -5.74
CA ALA A 674 4.34 21.68 -6.44
C ALA A 674 3.18 21.28 -7.37
N LEU A 675 3.16 20.03 -7.83
CA LEU A 675 2.08 19.47 -8.65
C LEU A 675 0.89 18.99 -7.81
N LEU A 676 1.16 18.43 -6.62
CA LEU A 676 0.12 17.90 -5.72
C LEU A 676 -0.58 18.98 -4.89
N ARG A 677 0.10 20.09 -4.55
CA ARG A 677 -0.44 21.16 -3.68
C ARG A 677 -1.88 21.60 -4.00
N PRO A 678 -2.31 21.82 -5.26
CA PRO A 678 -3.70 22.23 -5.57
C PRO A 678 -4.77 21.20 -5.19
N LEU A 679 -4.40 19.92 -5.07
CA LEU A 679 -5.30 18.83 -4.65
C LEU A 679 -5.54 18.81 -3.15
N ALA A 680 -4.62 19.34 -2.34
CA ALA A 680 -4.73 19.41 -0.88
C ALA A 680 -5.24 20.79 -0.40
N GLU A 681 -4.94 21.86 -1.14
CA GLU A 681 -5.42 23.22 -0.82
C GLU A 681 -6.94 23.39 -0.97
N THR A 682 -7.63 22.52 -1.71
CA THR A 682 -9.02 22.75 -2.14
C THR A 682 -9.93 21.53 -2.04
N ALA A 683 -11.24 21.75 -2.01
CA ALA A 683 -12.24 20.68 -1.98
C ALA A 683 -12.00 19.64 -3.11
N PRO A 684 -11.92 18.33 -2.80
CA PRO A 684 -11.67 17.29 -3.80
C PRO A 684 -12.65 17.34 -4.99
N PRO A 685 -12.25 16.91 -6.21
CA PRO A 685 -13.11 16.97 -7.39
C PRO A 685 -14.38 16.14 -7.21
N GLY A 686 -15.55 16.78 -7.32
CA GLY A 686 -16.83 16.10 -7.09
C GLY A 686 -17.52 15.63 -8.36
N GLY A 687 -17.25 16.30 -9.49
CA GLY A 687 -17.83 15.95 -10.79
C GLY A 687 -19.37 15.92 -10.82
N ALA A 688 -20.02 16.62 -9.88
CA ALA A 688 -21.46 16.50 -9.59
C ALA A 688 -22.32 17.60 -10.24
N ALA A 689 -21.89 18.85 -10.17
CA ALA A 689 -22.60 20.00 -10.75
C ALA A 689 -22.72 19.89 -12.30
N PRO A 690 -23.64 20.63 -12.97
CA PRO A 690 -23.79 20.58 -14.44
C PRO A 690 -22.48 20.79 -15.21
N LEU A 691 -22.40 20.33 -16.48
CA LEU A 691 -21.14 20.40 -17.24
C LEU A 691 -20.64 21.84 -17.43
N LEU A 692 -21.57 22.79 -17.53
CA LEU A 692 -21.34 24.22 -17.74
C LEU A 692 -21.36 25.04 -16.44
N SER A 693 -21.38 24.42 -15.25
CA SER A 693 -21.39 25.19 -14.01
C SER A 693 -20.03 25.87 -13.77
N PRO A 694 -19.99 27.10 -13.20
CA PRO A 694 -18.73 27.79 -12.94
C PRO A 694 -17.75 26.96 -12.10
N ASP A 695 -18.25 26.18 -11.14
CA ASP A 695 -17.41 25.35 -10.30
C ASP A 695 -16.90 24.08 -10.99
N ARG A 696 -17.66 23.45 -11.89
CA ARG A 696 -17.11 22.36 -12.71
C ARG A 696 -16.10 22.89 -13.73
N ILE A 697 -16.33 24.07 -14.31
CA ILE A 697 -15.35 24.73 -15.19
C ILE A 697 -14.04 24.98 -14.42
N LYS A 698 -14.11 25.45 -13.16
CA LYS A 698 -12.94 25.56 -12.27
C LYS A 698 -12.29 24.20 -11.96
N GLU A 699 -13.06 23.15 -11.66
CA GLU A 699 -12.54 21.78 -11.44
C GLU A 699 -11.78 21.27 -12.69
N ILE A 700 -12.38 21.38 -13.88
CA ILE A 700 -11.77 20.97 -15.16
C ILE A 700 -10.51 21.79 -15.44
N TRP A 701 -10.54 23.11 -15.23
CA TRP A 701 -9.37 23.97 -15.46
C TRP A 701 -8.22 23.67 -14.49
N ARG A 702 -8.50 23.34 -13.23
CA ARG A 702 -7.49 22.88 -12.26
C ARG A 702 -6.83 21.56 -12.71
N LEU A 703 -7.63 20.57 -13.09
CA LEU A 703 -7.12 19.29 -13.59
C LEU A 703 -6.34 19.46 -14.91
N GLY A 704 -6.80 20.35 -15.80
CA GLY A 704 -6.07 20.74 -17.01
C GLY A 704 -4.73 21.43 -16.70
N ARG A 705 -4.69 22.32 -15.70
CA ARG A 705 -3.45 22.97 -15.24
C ARG A 705 -2.48 21.96 -14.62
N MET A 706 -2.98 20.98 -13.88
CA MET A 706 -2.18 19.88 -13.34
C MET A 706 -1.60 18.99 -14.45
N GLY A 707 -2.41 18.60 -15.44
CA GLY A 707 -1.95 17.87 -16.63
C GLY A 707 -0.95 18.65 -17.48
N LEU A 708 -1.08 19.97 -17.57
CA LEU A 708 -0.08 20.84 -18.20
C LEU A 708 1.20 20.94 -17.37
N GLY A 709 1.11 20.98 -16.04
CA GLY A 709 2.25 20.93 -15.13
C GLY A 709 3.05 19.63 -15.27
N LEU A 710 2.35 18.49 -15.28
CA LEU A 710 2.92 17.16 -15.55
C LEU A 710 3.65 17.12 -16.91
N ARG A 711 3.03 17.64 -17.98
CA ARG A 711 3.69 17.75 -19.30
C ARG A 711 4.92 18.66 -19.31
N ARG A 712 5.00 19.67 -18.43
CA ARG A 712 6.17 20.56 -18.29
C ARG A 712 7.37 19.93 -17.60
N LEU A 713 7.21 18.79 -16.91
CA LEU A 713 8.34 17.99 -16.41
C LEU A 713 9.17 17.36 -17.54
N GLY A 714 8.59 17.23 -18.75
CA GLY A 714 9.12 16.37 -19.80
C GLY A 714 8.80 14.89 -19.54
N LYS A 715 8.97 14.05 -20.57
CA LYS A 715 8.54 12.65 -20.52
C LYS A 715 9.22 11.79 -19.44
N PRO A 716 10.55 11.85 -19.22
CA PRO A 716 11.21 10.98 -18.25
C PRO A 716 10.73 11.26 -16.82
N GLU A 717 10.75 12.54 -16.43
CA GLU A 717 10.43 12.94 -15.05
C GLU A 717 8.92 12.86 -14.76
N MET A 718 8.06 13.05 -15.77
CA MET A 718 6.62 12.77 -15.61
C MET A 718 6.32 11.29 -15.41
N ARG A 719 7.07 10.39 -16.08
CA ARG A 719 6.96 8.94 -15.86
C ARG A 719 7.44 8.55 -14.46
N ARG A 720 8.62 9.07 -14.05
CA ARG A 720 9.17 8.86 -12.71
C ARG A 720 8.18 9.31 -11.62
N PHE A 721 7.60 10.51 -11.74
CA PHE A 721 6.55 10.97 -10.82
C PHE A 721 5.37 9.99 -10.69
N LEU A 722 4.84 9.49 -11.82
CA LEU A 722 3.69 8.58 -11.82
C LEU A 722 4.00 7.19 -11.25
N GLN A 723 5.28 6.77 -11.29
CA GLN A 723 5.77 5.57 -10.62
C GLN A 723 5.97 5.83 -9.12
N THR A 724 6.80 6.80 -8.78
CA THR A 724 7.23 7.14 -7.42
C THR A 724 6.06 7.46 -6.48
N LEU A 725 4.99 8.09 -6.96
CA LEU A 725 3.83 8.48 -6.15
C LEU A 725 3.13 7.32 -5.43
N LEU A 726 3.21 6.09 -5.98
CA LEU A 726 2.56 4.89 -5.45
C LEU A 726 3.57 3.89 -4.84
N SER A 727 4.86 4.21 -4.86
CA SER A 727 5.91 3.40 -4.22
C SER A 727 5.92 3.59 -2.69
N ASN A 728 6.79 2.86 -2.00
CA ASN A 728 7.07 3.03 -0.59
C ASN A 728 8.30 3.93 -0.36
N ALA A 729 8.40 4.52 0.83
CA ALA A 729 9.45 5.46 1.16
C ALA A 729 10.81 4.79 1.35
N TYR A 730 10.84 3.59 1.93
CA TYR A 730 12.07 2.82 2.16
C TYR A 730 12.86 2.61 0.86
N ASP A 731 12.21 2.10 -0.17
CA ASP A 731 12.80 1.85 -1.50
C ASP A 731 13.25 3.17 -2.14
N LEU A 732 12.41 4.20 -2.13
CA LEU A 732 12.74 5.51 -2.72
C LEU A 732 13.94 6.22 -2.07
N ILE A 733 14.11 6.03 -0.76
CA ILE A 733 15.22 6.62 0.00
C ILE A 733 16.50 5.83 -0.28
N LEU A 734 16.48 4.50 -0.17
CA LEU A 734 17.67 3.67 -0.32
C LEU A 734 18.13 3.49 -1.78
N ASP A 735 17.27 3.79 -2.74
CA ASP A 735 17.64 3.97 -4.16
C ASP A 735 18.69 5.09 -4.38
N GLU A 736 18.71 6.11 -3.51
CA GLU A 736 19.46 7.36 -3.70
C GLU A 736 20.40 7.71 -2.52
N LEU A 737 20.30 7.04 -1.37
CA LEU A 737 21.06 7.29 -0.15
C LEU A 737 21.42 5.97 0.56
N PRO A 738 22.58 5.86 1.24
CA PRO A 738 22.88 4.73 2.11
C PRO A 738 21.94 4.71 3.33
N ASP A 739 21.68 3.52 3.89
CA ASP A 739 20.90 3.42 5.13
C ASP A 739 21.70 3.94 6.33
N GLY A 740 21.03 4.68 7.22
CA GLY A 740 21.67 5.48 8.28
C GLY A 740 20.81 6.68 8.69
N PRO A 741 21.32 7.60 9.55
CA PRO A 741 20.49 8.62 10.22
C PRO A 741 19.75 9.57 9.27
N LEU A 742 20.31 9.84 8.08
CA LEU A 742 19.67 10.68 7.06
C LEU A 742 18.51 9.96 6.36
N ALA A 743 18.65 8.65 6.09
CA ALA A 743 17.60 7.79 5.55
C ALA A 743 16.51 7.52 6.59
N GLY A 744 16.90 7.26 7.84
CA GLY A 744 15.98 7.07 8.98
C GLY A 744 15.15 8.32 9.27
N LEU A 745 15.75 9.52 9.20
CA LEU A 745 15.01 10.78 9.30
C LEU A 745 13.94 10.92 8.21
N LEU A 746 14.29 10.64 6.95
CA LEU A 746 13.33 10.70 5.83
C LEU A 746 12.23 9.63 5.97
N ALA A 747 12.56 8.42 6.43
CA ALA A 747 11.61 7.35 6.68
C ALA A 747 10.62 7.69 7.80
N ALA A 748 11.12 8.16 8.96
CA ALA A 748 10.33 8.65 10.09
C ALA A 748 9.46 9.87 9.71
N ASP A 749 9.89 10.64 8.72
CA ASP A 749 9.14 11.78 8.19
C ASP A 749 8.09 11.42 7.14
N ALA A 750 8.21 10.25 6.50
CA ALA A 750 7.25 9.71 5.52
C ALA A 750 6.04 9.00 6.15
N VAL A 751 6.26 8.27 7.25
CA VAL A 751 5.25 7.43 7.94
C VAL A 751 4.44 8.15 9.02
N ARG A 752 4.68 9.45 9.20
CA ARG A 752 4.07 10.23 10.28
C ARG A 752 2.55 10.29 10.18
N GLY A 753 1.88 9.94 11.27
CA GLY A 753 0.42 9.99 11.34
C GLY A 753 -0.25 8.93 10.48
N ALA A 754 0.44 7.81 10.24
CA ALA A 754 -0.08 6.60 9.62
C ALA A 754 0.24 5.37 10.47
N ALA A 755 -0.62 4.36 10.44
CA ALA A 755 -0.34 3.06 11.05
C ALA A 755 0.47 2.15 10.10
N ALA A 756 1.67 2.61 9.71
CA ALA A 756 2.50 1.94 8.70
C ALA A 756 4.02 2.11 8.95
N GLY A 757 4.79 1.13 8.48
CA GLY A 757 6.26 1.20 8.32
C GLY A 757 6.66 1.74 6.94
N PRO A 758 7.89 2.25 6.76
CA PRO A 758 8.34 2.90 5.53
C PRO A 758 8.37 1.98 4.29
N ARG A 759 8.30 0.65 4.45
CA ARG A 759 8.17 -0.31 3.33
C ARG A 759 6.73 -0.43 2.79
N ALA A 760 5.72 0.09 3.49
CA ALA A 760 4.33 0.05 3.04
C ALA A 760 4.13 0.92 1.77
N PRO A 761 3.52 0.39 0.68
CA PRO A 761 3.24 1.17 -0.53
C PRO A 761 2.39 2.42 -0.26
N GLY A 762 2.69 3.51 -0.96
CA GLY A 762 2.04 4.81 -0.79
C GLY A 762 2.64 5.70 0.29
N THR A 763 3.59 5.24 1.12
CA THR A 763 4.26 6.09 2.13
C THR A 763 5.06 7.27 1.53
N VAL A 764 5.44 7.20 0.25
CA VAL A 764 5.97 8.36 -0.49
C VAL A 764 4.96 9.52 -0.55
N PHE A 765 3.65 9.22 -0.61
CA PHE A 765 2.62 10.26 -0.53
C PHE A 765 2.67 10.97 0.83
N GLY A 766 2.91 10.27 1.94
CA GLY A 766 3.05 10.87 3.27
C GLY A 766 4.21 11.86 3.33
N LEU A 767 5.37 11.48 2.80
CA LEU A 767 6.55 12.35 2.68
C LEU A 767 6.26 13.61 1.84
N LEU A 768 5.64 13.44 0.67
CA LEU A 768 5.25 14.54 -0.21
C LEU A 768 4.17 15.44 0.42
N TYR A 769 3.18 14.87 1.11
CA TYR A 769 2.12 15.60 1.80
C TYR A 769 2.69 16.50 2.89
N ARG A 770 3.63 15.97 3.69
CA ARG A 770 4.35 16.71 4.73
C ARG A 770 5.19 17.85 4.16
N MET A 771 6.01 17.57 3.13
CA MET A 771 6.79 18.59 2.43
C MET A 771 5.89 19.65 1.75
N GLY A 772 4.66 19.29 1.39
CA GLY A 772 3.75 20.14 0.62
C GLY A 772 3.21 21.39 1.33
N HIS A 773 3.12 21.36 2.66
CA HIS A 773 2.38 22.34 3.46
C HIS A 773 3.23 23.17 4.42
N GLY A 774 4.52 22.84 4.57
CA GLY A 774 5.46 23.56 5.44
C GLY A 774 6.81 22.86 5.50
N GLY A 775 6.80 21.54 5.65
CA GLY A 775 7.95 20.63 5.53
C GLY A 775 8.97 20.72 6.68
N GLY A 776 9.56 21.90 6.87
CA GLY A 776 10.48 22.20 7.97
C GLY A 776 9.73 22.45 9.29
N ALA A 777 10.33 22.00 10.39
CA ALA A 777 9.80 22.22 11.73
C ALA A 777 9.80 23.70 12.10
N ARG A 778 8.74 24.13 12.80
CA ARG A 778 8.58 25.51 13.27
C ARG A 778 8.04 25.53 14.70
N LEU A 779 8.56 26.44 15.50
CA LEU A 779 8.11 26.67 16.87
C LEU A 779 7.49 28.08 16.98
N PRO A 780 6.25 28.20 17.49
CA PRO A 780 5.62 29.50 17.72
C PRO A 780 6.24 30.24 18.92
N ARG A 781 6.58 31.53 18.76
CA ARG A 781 6.86 32.40 19.92
C ARG A 781 5.59 32.61 20.72
N GLY A 782 5.67 32.50 22.05
CA GLY A 782 4.50 32.42 22.94
C GLY A 782 3.80 31.05 22.92
N GLY A 783 4.46 30.00 22.43
CA GLY A 783 3.96 28.64 22.42
C GLY A 783 2.71 28.44 21.56
N MET A 784 2.04 27.29 21.73
CA MET A 784 0.79 27.02 21.00
C MET A 784 -0.38 27.90 21.48
N ALA A 785 -0.30 28.49 22.67
CA ALA A 785 -1.25 29.51 23.14
C ALA A 785 -1.37 30.66 22.12
N ALA A 786 -0.24 31.24 21.70
CA ALA A 786 -0.21 32.31 20.70
C ALA A 786 -0.81 31.90 19.34
N VAL A 787 -0.83 30.60 18.99
CA VAL A 787 -1.55 30.10 17.80
C VAL A 787 -3.06 30.11 18.04
N ILE A 788 -3.51 29.62 19.21
CA ILE A 788 -4.92 29.55 19.58
C ILE A 788 -5.52 30.96 19.68
N ASP A 789 -4.84 31.88 20.37
CA ASP A 789 -5.27 33.28 20.56
C ASP A 789 -5.34 34.04 19.22
N ALA A 790 -4.41 33.75 18.31
CA ALA A 790 -4.42 34.31 16.97
C ALA A 790 -5.67 33.89 16.18
N PHE A 791 -6.03 32.60 16.21
CA PHE A 791 -7.23 32.07 15.55
C PHE A 791 -8.53 32.53 16.23
N ALA A 792 -8.58 32.47 17.56
CA ALA A 792 -9.77 32.83 18.34
C ALA A 792 -10.09 34.33 18.23
N GLY A 793 -9.09 35.20 18.36
CA GLY A 793 -9.27 36.64 18.18
C GLY A 793 -9.58 37.04 16.72
N ALA A 794 -9.08 36.29 15.73
CA ALA A 794 -9.50 36.48 14.34
C ALA A 794 -10.98 36.14 14.11
N ALA A 795 -11.47 35.04 14.70
CA ALA A 795 -12.89 34.66 14.63
C ALA A 795 -13.79 35.64 15.41
N GLY A 796 -13.39 36.04 16.63
CA GLY A 796 -14.13 37.00 17.44
C GLY A 796 -14.25 38.38 16.78
N ARG A 797 -13.16 38.91 16.21
CA ARG A 797 -13.20 40.18 15.45
C ARG A 797 -14.07 40.11 14.19
N ALA A 798 -14.23 38.93 13.60
CA ALA A 798 -15.13 38.71 12.47
C ALA A 798 -16.62 38.64 12.88
N GLY A 799 -16.93 38.58 14.18
CA GLY A 799 -18.29 38.52 14.71
C GLY A 799 -18.75 37.13 15.18
N ALA A 800 -17.86 36.15 15.28
CA ALA A 800 -18.21 34.84 15.84
C ALA A 800 -18.31 34.89 17.37
N VAL A 801 -19.44 34.44 17.92
CA VAL A 801 -19.60 34.15 19.35
C VAL A 801 -18.87 32.84 19.65
N ILE A 802 -18.12 32.78 20.75
CA ILE A 802 -17.39 31.59 21.19
C ILE A 802 -17.80 31.28 22.64
N GLU A 803 -18.34 30.09 22.87
CA GLU A 803 -18.73 29.60 24.19
C GLU A 803 -17.93 28.36 24.57
N THR A 804 -17.23 28.42 25.71
CA THR A 804 -16.52 27.27 26.31
C THR A 804 -17.32 26.65 27.45
N GLY A 805 -16.99 25.42 27.83
CA GLY A 805 -17.76 24.63 28.80
C GLY A 805 -19.20 24.33 28.34
N CYS A 806 -19.43 24.30 27.02
CA CYS A 806 -20.73 24.17 26.37
C CYS A 806 -20.60 23.18 25.19
N GLY A 807 -20.75 21.89 25.47
CA GLY A 807 -20.77 20.86 24.42
C GLY A 807 -22.14 20.71 23.77
N VAL A 808 -22.21 19.87 22.74
CA VAL A 808 -23.45 19.54 22.00
C VAL A 808 -23.79 18.08 22.23
N ALA A 809 -24.94 17.84 22.84
CA ALA A 809 -25.47 16.50 23.09
C ALA A 809 -26.14 15.92 21.83
N ARG A 810 -26.76 16.76 21.00
CA ARG A 810 -27.50 16.32 19.82
C ARG A 810 -27.60 17.40 18.73
N ILE A 811 -27.52 16.99 17.48
CA ILE A 811 -27.87 17.80 16.30
C ILE A 811 -29.33 17.53 15.94
N LEU A 812 -30.11 18.59 15.70
CA LEU A 812 -31.54 18.49 15.39
C LEU A 812 -31.77 18.40 13.88
N THR A 813 -32.63 17.47 13.49
CA THR A 813 -32.90 17.08 12.10
C THR A 813 -34.40 16.89 11.85
N GLU A 814 -34.91 17.56 10.82
CA GLU A 814 -36.30 17.46 10.35
C GLU A 814 -36.29 17.33 8.83
N GLN A 815 -37.01 16.35 8.28
CA GLN A 815 -37.10 16.13 6.82
C GLN A 815 -35.72 16.08 6.12
N ASP A 816 -34.76 15.38 6.75
CA ASP A 816 -33.35 15.30 6.37
C ASP A 816 -32.66 16.66 6.13
N ARG A 817 -33.02 17.65 6.93
CA ARG A 817 -32.36 18.97 7.04
C ARG A 817 -32.07 19.30 8.51
N VAL A 818 -30.91 19.90 8.77
CA VAL A 818 -30.54 20.42 10.10
C VAL A 818 -31.44 21.61 10.48
N THR A 819 -31.95 21.62 11.72
CA THR A 819 -32.78 22.71 12.28
C THR A 819 -32.21 23.35 13.56
N GLY A 820 -31.17 22.75 14.15
CA GLY A 820 -30.50 23.30 15.34
C GLY A 820 -29.55 22.31 16.01
N VAL A 821 -29.19 22.62 17.25
CA VAL A 821 -28.50 21.72 18.19
C VAL A 821 -29.12 21.82 19.59
N ILE A 822 -28.96 20.78 20.40
CA ILE A 822 -29.19 20.79 21.85
C ILE A 822 -27.82 20.75 22.53
N THR A 823 -27.55 21.69 23.42
CA THR A 823 -26.30 21.74 24.23
C THR A 823 -26.34 20.71 25.36
N ASP A 824 -25.17 20.38 25.93
CA ASP A 824 -25.06 19.54 27.13
C ASP A 824 -25.81 20.13 28.36
N ARG A 825 -26.18 21.41 28.30
CA ARG A 825 -26.99 22.13 29.31
C ARG A 825 -28.50 22.04 29.06
N GLY A 826 -28.93 21.38 27.98
CA GLY A 826 -30.32 21.29 27.55
C GLY A 826 -30.85 22.48 26.75
N GLU A 827 -29.99 23.46 26.42
CA GLU A 827 -30.39 24.65 25.65
C GLU A 827 -30.52 24.29 24.17
N THR A 828 -31.58 24.77 23.51
CA THR A 828 -31.77 24.58 22.06
C THR A 828 -31.36 25.83 21.30
N LEU A 829 -30.46 25.69 20.33
CA LEU A 829 -29.99 26.77 19.46
C LEU A 829 -30.35 26.46 18.01
N HIS A 830 -31.12 27.34 17.37
CA HIS A 830 -31.63 27.10 16.02
C HIS A 830 -30.63 27.51 14.94
N THR A 831 -30.45 26.65 13.93
CA THR A 831 -29.66 26.96 12.74
C THR A 831 -30.00 26.04 11.58
N ALA A 832 -29.85 26.52 10.36
CA ALA A 832 -29.94 25.70 9.15
C ALA A 832 -28.61 24.97 8.82
N ARG A 833 -27.50 25.26 9.53
CA ARG A 833 -26.16 24.73 9.22
C ARG A 833 -25.33 24.42 10.46
N VAL A 834 -24.80 23.20 10.53
CA VAL A 834 -23.85 22.76 11.57
C VAL A 834 -22.54 22.32 10.92
N LEU A 835 -21.42 22.84 11.42
CA LEU A 835 -20.06 22.45 11.03
C LEU A 835 -19.37 21.77 12.22
N SER A 836 -19.16 20.46 12.15
CA SER A 836 -18.50 19.70 13.23
C SER A 836 -17.00 19.59 13.03
N SER A 837 -16.22 20.02 14.02
CA SER A 837 -14.76 19.79 14.09
C SER A 837 -14.40 18.44 14.73
N GLY A 838 -15.40 17.65 15.15
CA GLY A 838 -15.21 16.32 15.74
C GLY A 838 -14.85 15.23 14.72
N GLY A 839 -14.89 13.97 15.17
CA GLY A 839 -14.79 12.80 14.27
C GLY A 839 -16.06 12.63 13.43
N ALA A 840 -15.91 12.06 12.22
CA ALA A 840 -17.06 11.78 11.34
C ALA A 840 -18.07 10.82 11.98
N ARG A 841 -17.60 9.78 12.70
CA ARG A 841 -18.44 8.85 13.48
C ARG A 841 -19.27 9.61 14.53
N ILE A 842 -18.61 10.35 15.42
CA ILE A 842 -19.23 11.13 16.51
C ILE A 842 -20.24 12.16 15.95
N THR A 843 -19.94 12.76 14.79
CA THR A 843 -20.85 13.71 14.12
C THR A 843 -22.13 13.02 13.62
N ALA A 844 -22.03 11.81 13.08
CA ALA A 844 -23.19 11.01 12.69
C ALA A 844 -23.96 10.46 13.90
N GLU A 845 -23.27 10.12 14.99
CA GLU A 845 -23.88 9.69 16.26
C GLU A 845 -24.69 10.83 16.90
N MET A 846 -24.14 12.04 17.02
CA MET A 846 -24.86 13.25 17.48
C MET A 846 -26.07 13.61 16.59
N THR A 847 -26.03 13.26 15.31
CA THR A 847 -27.13 13.48 14.34
C THR A 847 -28.19 12.37 14.41
N GLY A 848 -27.82 11.18 14.88
CA GLY A 848 -28.60 9.96 14.77
C GLY A 848 -28.35 9.23 13.44
N LEU A 849 -27.87 7.99 13.52
CA LEU A 849 -27.49 7.17 12.36
C LEU A 849 -28.63 6.90 11.37
N ALA A 850 -29.90 7.07 11.77
CA ALA A 850 -31.06 6.92 10.90
C ALA A 850 -31.12 7.94 9.74
N HIS A 851 -30.41 9.07 9.83
CA HIS A 851 -30.28 10.07 8.75
C HIS A 851 -29.13 9.78 7.77
N PHE A 852 -28.59 8.55 7.80
CA PHE A 852 -27.53 8.08 6.91
C PHE A 852 -27.95 6.73 6.31
N ASP A 853 -27.63 6.49 5.04
CA ASP A 853 -27.89 5.18 4.44
C ASP A 853 -27.05 4.08 5.12
N ILE A 854 -27.50 2.83 5.01
CA ILE A 854 -26.88 1.67 5.67
C ILE A 854 -25.41 1.52 5.28
N GLU A 855 -25.05 1.82 4.04
CA GLU A 855 -23.70 1.62 3.52
C GLU A 855 -22.76 2.78 3.90
N THR A 856 -23.25 4.03 3.94
CA THR A 856 -22.55 5.14 4.62
C THR A 856 -22.35 4.84 6.11
N THR A 857 -23.37 4.31 6.79
CA THR A 857 -23.29 3.94 8.21
C THR A 857 -22.27 2.84 8.45
N ARG A 858 -22.22 1.80 7.59
CA ARG A 858 -21.18 0.77 7.63
C ARG A 858 -19.80 1.40 7.49
N ARG A 859 -19.58 2.19 6.43
CA ARG A 859 -18.30 2.87 6.17
C ARG A 859 -17.83 3.75 7.33
N LEU A 860 -18.74 4.49 7.98
CA LEU A 860 -18.40 5.32 9.15
C LEU A 860 -17.92 4.51 10.36
N ARG A 861 -18.31 3.23 10.49
CA ARG A 861 -17.80 2.32 11.53
C ARG A 861 -16.40 1.79 11.21
N HIS A 862 -16.06 1.62 9.93
CA HIS A 862 -14.77 1.10 9.46
C HIS A 862 -13.80 2.20 8.96
N ILE A 863 -13.97 3.46 9.39
CA ILE A 863 -12.92 4.48 9.22
C ILE A 863 -11.75 4.09 10.10
N ARG A 864 -10.63 3.64 9.52
CA ARG A 864 -9.42 3.36 10.30
C ARG A 864 -8.85 4.67 10.84
N ALA A 865 -8.52 4.65 12.11
CA ALA A 865 -7.89 5.73 12.87
C ALA A 865 -7.00 5.09 13.96
N ARG A 866 -6.19 4.09 13.59
CA ARG A 866 -5.31 3.34 14.50
C ARG A 866 -4.21 4.28 15.02
N GLY A 867 -4.41 4.95 16.14
CA GLY A 867 -3.40 5.83 16.72
C GLY A 867 -2.17 5.02 17.14
N THR A 868 -1.01 5.39 16.59
CA THR A 868 0.27 4.72 16.81
C THR A 868 1.28 5.59 17.56
N VAL A 869 0.87 6.69 18.19
CA VAL A 869 1.81 7.68 18.75
C VAL A 869 1.40 8.12 20.15
N ALA A 870 2.30 7.93 21.10
CA ALA A 870 2.18 8.43 22.46
C ALA A 870 2.98 9.74 22.63
N LYS A 871 2.58 10.50 23.65
CA LYS A 871 3.19 11.77 24.00
C LYS A 871 3.81 11.66 25.39
N ILE A 872 5.07 12.10 25.54
CA ILE A 872 5.74 12.14 26.84
C ILE A 872 6.32 13.55 27.04
N ASN A 873 6.07 14.16 28.20
CA ASN A 873 6.65 15.44 28.59
C ASN A 873 7.48 15.24 29.85
N LEU A 874 8.78 15.57 29.78
CA LEU A 874 9.70 15.47 30.92
C LEU A 874 10.02 16.88 31.44
N THR A 875 10.04 17.03 32.76
CA THR A 875 10.58 18.20 33.46
C THR A 875 12.00 17.86 33.90
N LEU A 876 12.96 18.73 33.56
CA LEU A 876 14.38 18.55 33.82
C LEU A 876 14.94 19.70 34.66
N ASP A 877 15.74 19.39 35.68
CA ASP A 877 16.37 20.39 36.55
C ASP A 877 17.51 21.17 35.86
N ALA A 878 18.12 20.59 34.81
CA ALA A 878 19.11 21.23 33.96
C ALA A 878 18.92 20.81 32.49
N LEU A 879 19.75 21.35 31.58
CA LEU A 879 19.78 20.89 30.19
C LEU A 879 20.56 19.58 30.06
N PRO A 880 20.11 18.63 29.22
CA PRO A 880 20.83 17.40 28.98
C PRO A 880 22.05 17.65 28.10
N ALA A 881 23.21 17.14 28.53
CA ALA A 881 24.39 17.06 27.68
C ALA A 881 24.22 15.91 26.67
N ILE A 882 24.36 16.22 25.38
CA ILE A 882 24.29 15.26 24.26
C ILE A 882 25.69 15.23 23.61
N PRO A 883 26.47 14.14 23.75
CA PRO A 883 27.84 14.08 23.24
C PRO A 883 27.90 14.24 21.71
N GLY A 884 28.60 15.28 21.25
CA GLY A 884 28.70 15.62 19.82
C GLY A 884 27.68 16.65 19.33
N LEU A 885 26.76 17.12 20.17
CA LEU A 885 25.81 18.19 19.85
C LEU A 885 26.25 19.55 20.46
N PRO A 886 26.54 20.57 19.64
CA PRO A 886 26.69 21.95 20.10
C PRO A 886 25.43 22.52 20.76
N ASP A 887 25.62 23.39 21.78
CA ASP A 887 24.52 23.95 22.59
C ASP A 887 23.49 24.74 21.77
N ASP A 888 23.88 25.40 20.67
CA ASP A 888 22.95 26.14 19.81
C ASP A 888 21.95 25.19 19.11
N LEU A 889 22.36 23.95 18.85
CA LEU A 889 21.53 22.90 18.26
C LEU A 889 20.65 22.17 19.29
N LEU A 890 20.77 22.44 20.61
CA LEU A 890 19.74 22.02 21.59
C LEU A 890 18.39 22.74 21.36
N SER A 891 18.38 23.83 20.58
CA SER A 891 17.16 24.51 20.12
C SER A 891 16.48 23.84 18.91
N ALA A 892 17.12 22.84 18.31
CA ALA A 892 16.66 22.19 17.09
C ALA A 892 15.51 21.19 17.35
N ARG A 893 14.92 20.71 16.26
CA ARG A 893 14.14 19.46 16.27
C ARG A 893 15.11 18.28 16.32
N LEU A 894 15.16 17.56 17.43
CA LEU A 894 15.99 16.36 17.59
C LEU A 894 15.17 15.11 17.20
N VAL A 895 15.79 14.15 16.51
CA VAL A 895 15.12 12.92 16.05
C VAL A 895 16.04 11.71 16.27
N ILE A 896 15.51 10.68 16.94
CA ILE A 896 16.11 9.35 17.04
C ILE A 896 15.41 8.46 16.00
N ALA A 897 16.08 8.31 14.86
CA ALA A 897 15.74 7.37 13.80
C ALA A 897 17.05 6.94 13.10
N PRO A 898 17.83 6.01 13.70
CA PRO A 898 19.19 5.70 13.23
C PRO A 898 19.30 5.14 11.81
N SER A 899 18.23 4.56 11.27
CA SER A 899 18.16 4.02 9.90
C SER A 899 16.71 3.89 9.43
N ALA A 900 16.47 3.79 8.12
CA ALA A 900 15.16 3.49 7.55
C ALA A 900 14.71 2.07 7.96
N THR A 901 15.65 1.14 8.14
CA THR A 901 15.41 -0.19 8.73
C THR A 901 14.89 -0.09 10.17
N TYR A 902 15.52 0.73 11.03
CA TYR A 902 15.07 0.96 12.40
C TYR A 902 13.62 1.49 12.46
N VAL A 903 13.22 2.37 11.53
CA VAL A 903 11.84 2.89 11.49
C VAL A 903 10.81 1.81 11.11
N GLU A 904 11.19 0.83 10.30
CA GLU A 904 10.36 -0.36 10.00
C GLU A 904 10.31 -1.33 11.18
N ASP A 905 11.45 -1.62 11.80
CA ASP A 905 11.53 -2.54 12.95
C ASP A 905 10.81 -1.97 14.18
N ALA A 906 10.87 -0.66 14.38
CA ALA A 906 10.12 0.05 15.41
C ALA A 906 8.60 -0.03 15.22
N PHE A 907 8.10 -0.19 13.98
CA PHE A 907 6.67 -0.33 13.69
C PHE A 907 6.15 -1.73 14.02
N ASN A 908 6.93 -2.79 13.75
CA ASN A 908 6.44 -4.18 13.76
C ASN A 908 5.74 -4.60 15.07
N PRO A 909 6.25 -4.29 16.29
CA PRO A 909 5.55 -4.62 17.55
C PRO A 909 4.14 -4.01 17.65
N SER A 910 3.94 -2.81 17.12
CA SER A 910 2.64 -2.13 17.18
C SER A 910 1.55 -2.85 16.37
N LYS A 911 1.91 -3.65 15.36
CA LYS A 911 0.98 -4.55 14.64
C LYS A 911 0.38 -5.58 15.58
N TYR A 912 1.20 -6.14 16.47
CA TYR A 912 0.82 -7.18 17.44
C TYR A 912 0.28 -6.60 18.75
N ARG A 913 0.02 -5.28 18.76
CA ARG A 913 -0.51 -4.53 19.91
C ARG A 913 0.48 -4.50 21.09
N GLU A 914 1.78 -4.50 20.77
CA GLU A 914 2.90 -4.44 21.71
C GLU A 914 3.58 -3.05 21.68
N ILE A 915 4.36 -2.72 22.71
CA ILE A 915 5.23 -1.52 22.73
C ILE A 915 6.56 -1.86 22.07
N SER A 916 7.04 -1.00 21.17
CA SER A 916 8.38 -1.16 20.60
C SER A 916 9.48 -0.90 21.65
N SER A 917 10.43 -1.83 21.76
CA SER A 917 11.68 -1.67 22.53
C SER A 917 12.67 -0.68 21.89
N HIS A 918 12.41 -0.30 20.63
CA HIS A 918 13.24 0.61 19.84
C HIS A 918 12.36 1.72 19.26
N PRO A 919 11.77 2.59 20.09
CA PRO A 919 10.86 3.63 19.59
C PRO A 919 11.60 4.65 18.71
N VAL A 920 10.89 5.18 17.71
CA VAL A 920 11.30 6.38 16.99
C VAL A 920 10.85 7.59 17.81
N ILE A 921 11.81 8.39 18.28
CA ILE A 921 11.55 9.51 19.19
C ILE A 921 11.82 10.83 18.46
N GLU A 922 10.92 11.79 18.62
CA GLU A 922 11.11 13.18 18.19
C GLU A 922 11.02 14.11 19.41
N ALA A 923 12.02 14.97 19.58
CA ALA A 923 12.22 15.74 20.80
C ALA A 923 12.49 17.22 20.51
N VAL A 924 11.97 18.10 21.38
CA VAL A 924 12.28 19.53 21.41
C VAL A 924 12.42 20.03 22.84
N LEU A 925 13.23 21.08 23.01
CA LEU A 925 13.39 21.85 24.25
C LEU A 925 12.86 23.29 23.99
N PRO A 926 11.55 23.56 24.13
CA PRO A 926 10.95 24.83 23.71
C PRO A 926 11.61 26.07 24.34
N GLY A 927 12.03 25.94 25.60
CA GLY A 927 12.77 26.96 26.35
C GLY A 927 14.15 27.34 25.80
N GLN A 928 14.69 26.63 24.79
CA GLN A 928 15.88 27.08 24.05
C GLN A 928 15.54 27.95 22.85
N THR A 929 14.42 27.69 22.17
CA THR A 929 13.95 28.52 21.06
C THR A 929 13.25 29.80 21.55
N ASP A 930 12.54 29.71 22.67
CA ASP A 930 11.77 30.79 23.28
C ASP A 930 11.89 30.73 24.81
N PRO A 931 12.71 31.60 25.44
CA PRO A 931 12.87 31.62 26.90
C PRO A 931 11.58 31.84 27.69
N ALA A 932 10.52 32.40 27.09
CA ALA A 932 9.21 32.53 27.74
C ALA A 932 8.51 31.17 27.96
N GLN A 933 8.95 30.12 27.27
CA GLN A 933 8.48 28.73 27.44
C GLN A 933 9.36 27.92 28.43
N ARG A 934 10.17 28.60 29.26
CA ARG A 934 10.81 28.01 30.44
C ARG A 934 9.84 28.09 31.62
N GLY A 935 9.24 26.96 31.98
CA GLY A 935 8.31 26.89 33.11
C GLY A 935 9.01 27.14 34.45
N ALA A 936 8.27 27.58 35.47
CA ALA A 936 8.77 27.90 36.81
C ALA A 936 9.28 26.68 37.62
N ARG A 937 9.45 25.52 36.98
CA ARG A 937 9.91 24.25 37.57
C ARG A 937 11.09 23.60 36.82
N GLY A 938 11.74 24.33 35.91
CA GLY A 938 12.90 23.83 35.15
C GLY A 938 12.67 23.81 33.63
N HIS A 939 13.40 22.94 32.95
CA HIS A 939 13.37 22.81 31.49
C HIS A 939 12.35 21.74 31.05
N ALA A 940 11.46 22.11 30.13
CA ALA A 940 10.54 21.16 29.51
C ALA A 940 11.19 20.47 28.30
N LEU A 941 11.29 19.14 28.33
CA LEU A 941 11.67 18.29 27.22
C LEU A 941 10.41 17.59 26.70
N SER A 942 9.92 18.00 25.54
CA SER A 942 8.63 17.56 24.99
C SER A 942 8.84 16.54 23.87
N LEU A 943 8.51 15.28 24.14
CA LEU A 943 8.79 14.12 23.30
C LEU A 943 7.55 13.67 22.53
N ILE A 944 7.74 13.15 21.34
CA ILE A 944 6.78 12.38 20.54
C ILE A 944 7.40 10.98 20.40
N VAL A 945 6.64 9.95 20.79
CA VAL A 945 7.11 8.55 20.83
C VAL A 945 6.24 7.72 19.91
N SER A 946 6.77 7.40 18.73
CA SER A 946 6.07 6.64 17.70
C SER A 946 6.03 5.14 18.02
N TYR A 947 5.02 4.48 17.46
CA TYR A 947 4.71 3.06 17.56
C TYR A 947 4.26 2.59 18.95
N ALA A 948 3.49 3.44 19.63
CA ALA A 948 2.66 3.09 20.77
C ALA A 948 1.19 2.89 20.31
N PRO A 949 0.69 1.64 20.21
CA PRO A 949 -0.63 1.34 19.63
C PRO A 949 -1.78 1.72 20.57
N VAL A 950 -2.87 2.26 20.03
CA VAL A 950 -4.08 2.60 20.80
C VAL A 950 -4.73 1.39 21.47
N ASP A 951 -4.73 0.25 20.80
CA ASP A 951 -5.41 -0.98 21.19
C ASP A 951 -4.49 -1.98 21.92
N LEU A 952 -3.42 -1.48 22.56
CA LEU A 952 -2.39 -2.23 23.30
C LEU A 952 -2.94 -3.48 24.03
N ALA A 953 -2.23 -4.60 23.92
CA ALA A 953 -2.53 -5.82 24.65
C ALA A 953 -2.50 -5.57 26.17
N GLY A 954 -3.59 -5.90 26.88
CA GLY A 954 -3.75 -5.58 28.31
C GLY A 954 -4.12 -4.12 28.62
N GLY A 955 -4.18 -3.24 27.62
CA GLY A 955 -4.61 -1.84 27.73
C GLY A 955 -3.62 -0.90 28.43
N TRP A 956 -3.84 0.41 28.27
CA TRP A 956 -2.98 1.49 28.80
C TRP A 956 -3.14 1.75 30.30
N ASN A 957 -2.93 0.70 31.10
CA ASN A 957 -2.90 0.77 32.56
C ASN A 957 -1.67 1.57 33.10
N ALA A 958 -1.43 1.56 34.41
CA ALA A 958 -0.27 2.25 34.99
C ALA A 958 1.06 1.64 34.51
N ALA A 959 1.27 0.34 34.74
CA ALA A 959 2.50 -0.37 34.36
C ALA A 959 2.80 -0.29 32.85
N ALA A 960 1.79 -0.26 31.98
CA ALA A 960 1.98 -0.06 30.54
C ALA A 960 2.56 1.34 30.20
N ARG A 961 2.13 2.39 30.90
CA ARG A 961 2.66 3.75 30.75
C ARG A 961 4.05 3.88 31.37
N ASP A 962 4.28 3.22 32.50
CA ASP A 962 5.59 3.18 33.15
C ASP A 962 6.62 2.43 32.29
N ALA A 963 6.25 1.30 31.68
CA ALA A 963 7.08 0.57 30.73
C ALA A 963 7.46 1.42 29.51
N LEU A 964 6.49 2.09 28.88
CA LEU A 964 6.75 3.03 27.78
C LEU A 964 7.71 4.16 28.21
N LEU A 965 7.56 4.69 29.43
CA LEU A 965 8.46 5.70 29.97
C LEU A 965 9.88 5.17 30.16
N GLN A 966 10.06 3.98 30.73
CA GLN A 966 11.39 3.36 30.89
C GLN A 966 12.06 3.13 29.53
N THR A 967 11.40 2.48 28.58
CA THR A 967 11.96 2.26 27.22
C THR A 967 12.29 3.57 26.49
N THR A 968 11.52 4.63 26.72
CA THR A 968 11.83 5.97 26.21
C THR A 968 13.09 6.55 26.87
N LEU A 969 13.22 6.44 28.20
CA LEU A 969 14.39 6.91 28.94
C LEU A 969 15.65 6.10 28.61
N GLU A 970 15.57 4.77 28.52
CA GLU A 970 16.64 3.87 28.08
C GLU A 970 17.13 4.24 26.68
N THR A 971 16.20 4.49 25.74
CA THR A 971 16.54 4.92 24.39
C THR A 971 17.17 6.31 24.36
N LEU A 972 16.67 7.27 25.14
CA LEU A 972 17.29 8.59 25.25
C LEU A 972 18.67 8.55 25.92
N THR A 973 18.88 7.65 26.90
CA THR A 973 20.15 7.50 27.64
C THR A 973 21.32 7.14 26.71
N ARG A 974 21.06 6.40 25.61
CA ARG A 974 22.08 6.11 24.59
C ARG A 974 22.63 7.35 23.88
N TYR A 975 21.86 8.44 23.81
CA TYR A 975 22.26 9.71 23.19
C TYR A 975 22.54 10.82 24.23
N ALA A 976 22.02 10.68 25.45
CA ALA A 976 22.17 11.61 26.55
C ALA A 976 22.38 10.85 27.89
N PRO A 977 23.58 10.30 28.16
CA PRO A 977 23.78 9.39 29.30
C PRO A 977 23.50 9.98 30.69
N GLY A 978 23.55 11.31 30.81
CA GLY A 978 23.20 12.05 32.03
C GLY A 978 21.74 12.52 32.11
N LEU A 979 20.87 12.17 31.15
CA LEU A 979 19.47 12.61 31.16
C LEU A 979 18.65 12.04 32.33
N PRO A 980 18.71 10.74 32.69
CA PRO A 980 17.85 10.18 33.73
C PRO A 980 17.97 10.87 35.09
N GLN A 981 19.17 11.35 35.42
CA GLN A 981 19.47 12.04 36.68
C GLN A 981 18.94 13.47 36.72
N LEU A 982 18.50 14.02 35.59
CA LEU A 982 17.89 15.35 35.49
C LEU A 982 16.36 15.33 35.58
N VAL A 983 15.72 14.17 35.39
CA VAL A 983 14.25 14.06 35.30
C VAL A 983 13.60 14.18 36.68
N THR A 984 12.93 15.31 36.93
CA THR A 984 12.16 15.57 38.17
C THR A 984 10.65 15.48 37.99
N GLY A 985 10.17 15.24 36.78
CA GLY A 985 8.76 14.91 36.52
C GLY A 985 8.52 14.35 35.11
N ALA A 986 7.49 13.53 34.95
CA ALA A 986 7.07 12.97 33.67
C ALA A 986 5.54 12.92 33.56
N GLU A 987 4.98 13.37 32.43
CA GLU A 987 3.61 13.04 32.01
C GLU A 987 3.65 12.11 30.79
N VAL A 988 3.00 10.95 30.89
CA VAL A 988 2.73 10.05 29.75
C VAL A 988 1.27 10.19 29.32
N ILE A 989 1.05 10.44 28.02
CA ILE A 989 -0.27 10.55 27.39
C ILE A 989 -0.34 9.55 26.23
N PRO A 990 -0.85 8.32 26.47
CA PRO A 990 -1.06 7.31 25.43
C PRO A 990 -2.28 7.63 24.53
N PRO A 991 -2.47 6.92 23.39
CA PRO A 991 -3.50 7.26 22.40
C PRO A 991 -4.94 7.18 22.91
N ASP A 992 -5.27 6.25 23.80
CA ASP A 992 -6.60 6.13 24.42
C ASP A 992 -6.92 7.37 25.28
N ARG A 993 -5.93 7.86 26.03
CA ARG A 993 -6.02 9.11 26.79
C ARG A 993 -6.14 10.32 25.86
N ILE A 994 -5.48 10.30 24.70
CA ILE A 994 -5.64 11.34 23.66
C ILE A 994 -7.08 11.31 23.10
N GLU A 995 -7.68 10.14 22.83
CA GLU A 995 -9.10 10.05 22.41
C GLU A 995 -10.04 10.56 23.49
N ALA A 996 -9.85 10.14 24.75
CA ALA A 996 -10.69 10.55 25.87
C ALA A 996 -10.65 12.07 26.12
N GLU A 997 -9.46 12.69 26.11
CA GLU A 997 -9.30 14.12 26.36
C GLU A 997 -9.73 14.98 25.16
N THR A 998 -9.53 14.54 23.91
CA THR A 998 -9.71 15.38 22.71
C THR A 998 -10.88 15.02 21.79
N GLY A 999 -11.46 13.82 21.91
CA GLY A 999 -12.46 13.29 20.98
C GLY A 999 -11.91 12.92 19.59
N ALA A 1000 -10.59 12.83 19.43
CA ALA A 1000 -9.95 12.34 18.21
C ALA A 1000 -10.01 10.80 18.14
N PRO A 1001 -10.67 10.19 17.13
CA PRO A 1001 -10.86 8.75 17.06
C PRO A 1001 -9.55 7.96 17.14
N GLY A 1002 -9.51 6.94 18.01
CA GLY A 1002 -8.35 6.09 18.25
C GLY A 1002 -7.08 6.83 18.69
N GLY A 1003 -7.20 8.04 19.23
CA GLY A 1003 -6.06 8.91 19.57
C GLY A 1003 -5.35 9.52 18.36
N HIS A 1004 -5.85 9.28 17.15
CA HIS A 1004 -5.16 9.58 15.90
C HIS A 1004 -5.16 11.09 15.61
N TRP A 1005 -3.98 11.71 15.48
CA TRP A 1005 -3.86 13.18 15.34
C TRP A 1005 -4.47 13.75 14.06
N HIS A 1006 -4.62 12.92 13.03
CA HIS A 1006 -5.32 13.27 11.79
C HIS A 1006 -6.80 12.86 11.82
N HIS A 1007 -7.31 12.34 12.94
CA HIS A 1007 -8.66 11.80 13.20
C HIS A 1007 -9.11 10.62 12.30
N ALA A 1008 -8.33 10.28 11.27
CA ALA A 1008 -8.41 9.11 10.41
C ALA A 1008 -7.05 8.88 9.75
N GLU A 1009 -6.78 7.65 9.35
CA GLU A 1009 -5.56 7.17 8.66
C GLU A 1009 -5.14 8.05 7.46
N MET A 1010 -3.84 8.16 7.19
CA MET A 1010 -3.23 8.98 6.13
C MET A 1010 -2.83 8.14 4.89
N SER A 1011 -3.41 6.95 4.72
CA SER A 1011 -3.25 6.08 3.55
C SER A 1011 -4.07 6.55 2.33
N LEU A 1012 -3.63 6.15 1.13
CA LEU A 1012 -4.24 6.58 -0.14
C LEU A 1012 -5.74 6.19 -0.26
N ASP A 1013 -6.16 5.07 0.34
CA ASP A 1013 -7.56 4.60 0.36
C ASP A 1013 -8.48 5.40 1.31
N GLN A 1014 -7.92 6.27 2.16
CA GLN A 1014 -8.63 7.17 3.09
C GLN A 1014 -8.27 8.66 2.89
N LEU A 1015 -7.80 9.02 1.69
CA LEU A 1015 -7.41 10.38 1.31
C LEU A 1015 -8.23 10.96 0.14
N LEU A 1016 -8.01 12.25 -0.15
CA LEU A 1016 -8.69 12.99 -1.23
C LEU A 1016 -10.23 12.84 -1.17
N THR A 1017 -10.85 12.36 -2.25
CA THR A 1017 -12.30 12.10 -2.35
C THR A 1017 -12.81 10.98 -1.45
N LEU A 1018 -11.91 10.17 -0.88
CA LEU A 1018 -12.22 9.05 0.02
C LEU A 1018 -12.21 9.48 1.50
N ARG A 1019 -11.84 10.73 1.84
CA ARG A 1019 -11.75 11.24 3.22
C ARG A 1019 -12.93 12.12 3.63
N PRO A 1020 -13.71 11.81 4.69
CA PRO A 1020 -13.58 10.67 5.61
C PRO A 1020 -14.11 9.35 5.03
N SER A 1021 -15.01 9.40 4.05
CA SER A 1021 -15.46 8.24 3.31
C SER A 1021 -16.05 8.60 1.93
N ILE A 1022 -16.23 7.57 1.10
CA ILE A 1022 -16.82 7.65 -0.24
C ILE A 1022 -18.25 8.23 -0.16
N GLY A 1023 -18.46 9.36 -0.85
CA GLY A 1023 -19.73 10.08 -0.90
C GLY A 1023 -19.77 11.34 -0.04
N ILE A 1024 -19.03 11.35 1.08
CA ILE A 1024 -18.99 12.46 2.06
C ILE A 1024 -17.68 13.27 2.02
N GLY A 1025 -16.72 12.91 1.16
CA GLY A 1025 -15.44 13.61 0.99
C GLY A 1025 -15.47 15.00 0.34
N ARG A 1026 -16.58 15.75 0.50
CA ARG A 1026 -16.70 17.18 0.15
C ARG A 1026 -17.34 17.99 1.28
N TYR A 1027 -16.95 17.66 2.53
CA TYR A 1027 -17.36 18.30 3.78
C TYR A 1027 -18.82 18.06 4.18
N ARG A 1028 -19.80 18.16 3.27
CA ARG A 1028 -21.20 17.81 3.56
C ARG A 1028 -21.34 16.31 3.82
N MET A 1029 -22.10 15.94 4.86
CA MET A 1029 -22.42 14.54 5.20
C MET A 1029 -23.87 14.39 5.65
N GLY A 1030 -24.54 13.30 5.24
CA GLY A 1030 -25.93 13.02 5.61
C GLY A 1030 -26.92 14.16 5.30
N PRO A 1031 -27.70 14.65 6.29
CA PRO A 1031 -28.77 15.62 6.08
C PRO A 1031 -28.27 16.97 5.53
N SER A 1032 -29.17 17.70 4.89
CA SER A 1032 -28.91 19.03 4.36
C SER A 1032 -28.59 20.02 5.47
N GLY A 1033 -27.47 20.74 5.34
CA GLY A 1033 -26.98 21.66 6.37
C GLY A 1033 -25.90 21.08 7.29
N LEU A 1034 -25.66 19.76 7.28
CA LEU A 1034 -24.59 19.15 8.08
C LEU A 1034 -23.27 19.06 7.32
N TYR A 1035 -22.20 19.55 7.94
CA TYR A 1035 -20.83 19.56 7.40
C TYR A 1035 -19.81 19.11 8.45
N LEU A 1036 -18.73 18.52 7.98
CA LEU A 1036 -17.54 18.14 8.74
C LEU A 1036 -16.40 19.09 8.40
N CYS A 1037 -15.79 19.71 9.41
CA CYS A 1037 -14.71 20.69 9.26
C CYS A 1037 -13.42 20.29 10.00
N GLY A 1038 -13.44 19.24 10.82
CA GLY A 1038 -12.29 18.74 11.59
C GLY A 1038 -11.24 18.00 10.74
N ALA A 1039 -10.18 17.50 11.39
CA ALA A 1039 -9.07 16.79 10.74
C ALA A 1039 -9.47 15.46 10.03
N SER A 1040 -10.65 14.91 10.37
CA SER A 1040 -11.24 13.78 9.67
C SER A 1040 -11.78 14.15 8.28
N ALA A 1041 -11.93 15.44 7.97
CA ALA A 1041 -12.17 15.92 6.61
C ALA A 1041 -10.85 16.18 5.86
N HIS A 1042 -10.95 16.35 4.54
CA HIS A 1042 -9.82 16.71 3.68
C HIS A 1042 -9.29 18.14 3.97
N PRO A 1043 -7.96 18.37 4.10
CA PRO A 1043 -6.87 17.44 3.75
C PRO A 1043 -6.43 16.47 4.86
N GLY A 1044 -6.54 16.86 6.14
CA GLY A 1044 -6.07 16.05 7.28
C GLY A 1044 -5.77 16.87 8.54
N GLY A 1045 -4.83 16.37 9.35
CA GLY A 1045 -4.34 16.94 10.62
C GLY A 1045 -3.34 18.11 10.49
N ASP A 1046 -2.21 18.01 11.18
CA ASP A 1046 -1.07 18.96 11.20
C ASP A 1046 -1.37 20.45 11.49
N LEU A 1047 -2.39 20.74 12.31
CA LEU A 1047 -2.72 22.11 12.74
C LEU A 1047 -2.99 23.12 11.59
N MET A 1048 -3.33 22.65 10.39
CA MET A 1048 -3.36 23.48 9.18
C MET A 1048 -4.44 24.59 9.17
N GLY A 1049 -5.55 24.39 9.90
CA GLY A 1049 -6.79 25.19 9.81
C GLY A 1049 -7.57 25.03 8.49
N LEU A 1050 -7.05 24.22 7.55
CA LEU A 1050 -7.44 24.21 6.15
C LEU A 1050 -8.70 23.40 5.87
N ALA A 1051 -8.95 22.33 6.64
CA ALA A 1051 -10.22 21.59 6.60
C ALA A 1051 -11.37 22.50 7.10
N GLY A 1052 -11.11 23.26 8.17
CA GLY A 1052 -12.00 24.28 8.71
C GLY A 1052 -12.45 25.30 7.67
N ARG A 1053 -11.46 26.00 7.10
CA ARG A 1053 -11.64 26.96 6.00
C ARG A 1053 -12.40 26.35 4.81
N ASN A 1054 -12.01 25.17 4.34
CA ASN A 1054 -12.61 24.57 3.15
C ASN A 1054 -14.06 24.07 3.37
N ALA A 1055 -14.40 23.65 4.59
CA ALA A 1055 -15.77 23.33 4.98
C ALA A 1055 -16.66 24.57 5.08
N ALA A 1056 -16.17 25.68 5.66
CA ALA A 1056 -16.87 26.97 5.64
C ALA A 1056 -17.18 27.43 4.21
N HIS A 1057 -16.19 27.37 3.30
CA HIS A 1057 -16.39 27.62 1.87
C HIS A 1057 -17.40 26.67 1.21
N ALA A 1058 -17.56 25.44 1.70
CA ALA A 1058 -18.58 24.51 1.19
C ALA A 1058 -19.99 24.88 1.70
N ALA A 1059 -20.11 25.28 2.97
CA ALA A 1059 -21.36 25.75 3.57
C ALA A 1059 -21.85 27.07 2.94
N LEU A 1060 -20.94 27.98 2.60
CA LEU A 1060 -21.23 29.24 1.88
C LEU A 1060 -21.59 29.05 0.39
N ARG A 1061 -21.31 27.88 -0.19
CA ARG A 1061 -21.82 27.49 -1.53
C ARG A 1061 -23.15 26.74 -1.47
N GLY A 1062 -23.63 26.40 -0.28
CA GLY A 1062 -24.91 25.70 -0.08
C GLY A 1062 -26.15 26.60 -0.04
N THR A 1063 -25.98 27.90 -0.29
CA THR A 1063 -27.01 28.95 -0.12
C THR A 1063 -27.58 29.48 -1.44
N SER A 1064 -27.41 28.74 -2.55
CA SER A 1064 -27.88 29.09 -3.90
C SER A 1064 -28.67 27.95 -4.55
#